data_AF-A0A2M7C667-F1
#
_entry.id   AF-A0A2M7C667-F1
#
_cell.length_a   1.000
_cell.length_b   1.000
_cell.length_c   1.000
_cell.angle_alpha   90.00
_cell.angle_beta   90.00
_cell.angle_gamma   90.00
#
_symmetry.space_group_name_H-M   'P 1'
#
loop_
_entity.id
_entity.type
_entity.pdbx_description
1 polymer ?
#
loop_
_entity_poly.entity_id
_entity_poly.type
_entity_poly.pdbx_seq_one_letter_code
_entity_poly.pdbx_strand_id
1 'polypeptide(L)'
;MRKKIFIIHGKGVRNGIGRETGGDLDTISSNVFYSVWAQNALKEELLREPEQGKDYDFDFINYSEGVNHLVVHKGCDVYIPDFPVDALAPRLKLVRVRDDAAVGLINRYTENLNDFRLWIVSNALAVSDEYKNVFNPTFNQVAKITAYQDVPVLRMANDVLDMTRAATELSIDGEADEKQNALLRDLMDCFTGKRFYSAKEAVLEAMNNDIKYDMSEIVDKKEDILALDKAHSLDLSSRGRIGYTDELLILAAESVCYLARGYEQLRELTFDETHARDFAAVVEKVRRELKNIFTFMDSSIARAGEQSLGLKNKFAAFVEKARDALRILEELPAYRTPCGAEGGFPITVMLMEDSTGKAVEGIDIMFERLRGAGKLCSVSGGEIGSKSAIVKTAEDGSARVIYKPVSQDEVFQLNVTYDGLHVMLVPEELDEKPCVSASPDYITDEDDEPDEEIDVDSVQGSSFAHNLSLTLIERMFRFLKENDVNVVSIDDHHPYNPEVLSLLEKLVSEGVIGSVHIHAAPRGVDEADEDKKCGADLIYEKMVKDQRWDNPGLKHLRDIAHVQDLYLPRQFWPESMSPKDRALGIEISKLIGSLFNKIEMTMELSKLESREGLENIMCSTGWDKFVKEYEEGLKKVLPRTETNMGRMLFVRKPEGGDWEKRLGFKDKLKIFFSAPKDPEERDAFIRGLYAKNPKNRLVIMAALSPFTNAKLGETKINVASAINYLLHEKKYYADYFFYCYGSQIMTTRKPNNEDETINLSTLMQHIGTKADGGHKGAATCQPLSNPNFPKKRLLKVGDRNILEFFYYIAGKVCEYAPRLELLSVSPVAVKKYDDSYERVLEKLRYNVIEYTLTESASGKTMKAVLTKAPKVAKDGSENKPGITQILEWTGRNYKPEYIFFLQGGMYSMELFNYADPLKKLDLPALSRLVGWDEDGGLEGIAIATPKRNRRIPKDLRWLRASDFLELGHRLAEYINAGDSHWKVTSVRAVKPDISGAQKLPPIAAHAYRMNFLRSKEGDPSHPKTFNAVAIMAPFIDRKSGAFELPMSLVSEEVRPLKIDYLIYMDWKRIQVINLSGRDNLISCADIALAMTGEKGDLKHMASFERAAIKGLPPEFDKLYDSKAIKFLKFFADKLSGEFGYYSDWPVSADKELSAATPYPLSVKDFKSNYRRAHNA
;
A
#
# COMPACT_ATOMS: atom_id res chain seq x y z
N MET A 1 39.72 22.40 -23.68
CA MET A 1 39.60 21.46 -22.54
C MET A 1 38.12 21.10 -22.41
N ARG A 2 37.80 19.82 -22.22
CA ARG A 2 36.42 19.34 -22.11
C ARG A 2 35.98 19.46 -20.65
N LYS A 3 34.79 20.03 -20.43
CA LYS A 3 34.20 20.17 -19.09
C LYS A 3 34.10 18.80 -18.43
N LYS A 4 34.44 18.71 -17.14
CA LYS A 4 34.38 17.47 -16.35
C LYS A 4 33.01 17.35 -15.66
N ILE A 5 32.36 16.19 -15.75
CA ILE A 5 31.07 15.92 -15.11
C ILE A 5 31.26 14.77 -14.13
N PHE A 6 31.00 15.04 -12.85
CA PHE A 6 31.08 14.05 -11.78
C PHE A 6 29.68 13.55 -11.44
N ILE A 7 29.49 12.24 -11.49
CA ILE A 7 28.20 11.64 -11.19
C ILE A 7 28.03 11.41 -9.70
N ILE A 8 26.96 11.94 -9.14
CA ILE A 8 26.48 11.61 -7.80
C ILE A 8 25.38 10.56 -7.94
N HIS A 9 25.55 9.42 -7.28
CA HIS A 9 24.52 8.38 -7.26
C HIS A 9 23.26 8.88 -6.52
N GLY A 10 22.10 8.77 -7.17
CA GLY A 10 20.79 9.17 -6.69
C GLY A 10 20.05 10.06 -7.68
N LYS A 11 19.13 10.88 -7.17
CA LYS A 11 18.54 12.02 -7.89
C LYS A 11 18.87 13.30 -7.12
N GLY A 12 19.05 14.39 -7.85
CA GLY A 12 19.27 15.69 -7.25
C GLY A 12 18.68 16.84 -8.04
N VAL A 13 18.86 18.04 -7.50
CA VAL A 13 18.40 19.28 -8.09
C VAL A 13 19.58 20.05 -8.66
N ARG A 14 19.51 20.39 -9.95
CA ARG A 14 20.45 21.27 -10.65
C ARG A 14 19.73 22.53 -11.08
N ASN A 15 20.14 23.69 -10.57
CA ASN A 15 19.53 25.00 -10.88
C ASN A 15 17.99 25.06 -10.69
N GLY A 16 17.46 24.32 -9.71
CA GLY A 16 16.03 24.23 -9.42
C GLY A 16 15.27 23.19 -10.27
N ILE A 17 15.94 22.46 -11.17
CA ILE A 17 15.37 21.36 -11.96
C ILE A 17 15.74 20.02 -11.35
N GLY A 18 14.75 19.13 -11.21
CA GLY A 18 14.91 17.81 -10.64
C GLY A 18 14.36 17.69 -9.22
N ARG A 19 14.83 16.68 -8.48
CA ARG A 19 14.39 16.39 -7.12
C ARG A 19 15.48 15.64 -6.37
N GLU A 20 15.73 16.06 -5.13
CA GLU A 20 16.59 15.32 -4.21
C GLU A 20 15.93 14.02 -3.74
N THR A 21 16.54 12.88 -4.05
CA THR A 21 16.21 11.55 -3.49
C THR A 21 17.39 10.59 -3.62
N GLY A 22 17.53 9.62 -2.72
CA GLY A 22 18.62 8.62 -2.80
C GLY A 22 20.00 9.20 -2.48
N GLY A 23 21.05 8.43 -2.78
CA GLY A 23 22.44 8.72 -2.41
C GLY A 23 22.77 8.35 -0.96
N ASP A 24 24.07 8.26 -0.67
CA ASP A 24 24.65 7.93 0.64
C ASP A 24 25.95 8.75 0.86
N LEU A 25 26.59 8.53 2.00
CA LEU A 25 27.82 9.25 2.33
C LEU A 25 28.99 8.88 1.42
N ASP A 26 29.00 7.66 0.88
CA ASP A 26 30.08 7.16 0.05
C ASP A 26 30.13 7.86 -1.30
N THR A 27 28.97 7.99 -1.96
CA THR A 27 28.88 8.72 -3.23
C THR A 27 29.16 10.21 -3.07
N ILE A 28 28.72 10.83 -1.96
CA ILE A 28 29.03 12.24 -1.65
C ILE A 28 30.54 12.40 -1.45
N SER A 29 31.16 11.55 -0.63
CA SER A 29 32.59 11.64 -0.33
C SER A 29 33.46 11.38 -1.57
N SER A 30 33.05 10.44 -2.42
CA SER A 30 33.69 10.20 -3.72
C SER A 30 33.69 11.45 -4.60
N ASN A 31 32.54 12.15 -4.66
CA ASN A 31 32.42 13.39 -5.43
C ASN A 31 33.15 14.57 -4.77
N VAL A 32 33.32 14.57 -3.45
CA VAL A 32 34.18 15.53 -2.75
C VAL A 32 35.62 15.40 -3.23
N PHE A 33 36.14 14.18 -3.31
CA PHE A 33 37.52 13.93 -3.76
C PHE A 33 37.73 14.27 -5.23
N TYR A 34 36.75 13.97 -6.10
CA TYR A 34 36.78 14.46 -7.48
C TYR A 34 36.75 15.99 -7.58
N SER A 35 35.99 16.66 -6.72
CA SER A 35 35.92 18.13 -6.68
C SER A 35 37.25 18.75 -6.28
N VAL A 36 37.88 18.22 -5.23
CA VAL A 36 39.22 18.66 -4.77
C VAL A 36 40.25 18.47 -5.87
N TRP A 37 40.23 17.30 -6.53
CA TRP A 37 41.11 17.04 -7.67
C TRP A 37 40.86 18.03 -8.81
N ALA A 38 39.61 18.23 -9.22
CA ALA A 38 39.25 19.15 -10.30
C ALA A 38 39.70 20.58 -10.00
N GLN A 39 39.46 21.07 -8.78
CA GLN A 39 39.84 22.41 -8.34
C GLN A 39 41.35 22.64 -8.41
N ASN A 40 42.16 21.62 -8.15
CA ASN A 40 43.61 21.74 -8.11
C ASN A 40 44.29 21.39 -9.44
N ALA A 41 43.86 20.33 -10.12
CA ALA A 41 44.44 19.86 -11.38
C ALA A 41 44.03 20.77 -12.55
N LEU A 42 42.74 21.12 -12.65
CA LEU A 42 42.28 22.03 -13.72
C LEU A 42 42.85 23.42 -13.56
N LYS A 43 43.17 23.86 -12.33
CA LYS A 43 43.84 25.14 -12.09
C LYS A 43 45.22 25.20 -12.74
N GLU A 44 45.97 24.10 -12.71
CA GLU A 44 47.27 24.01 -13.40
C GLU A 44 47.10 24.05 -14.91
N GLU A 45 46.10 23.35 -15.43
CA GLU A 45 45.83 23.30 -16.87
C GLU A 45 45.28 24.62 -17.43
N LEU A 46 44.38 25.27 -16.68
CA LEU A 46 43.68 26.49 -17.09
C LEU A 46 44.45 27.77 -16.79
N LEU A 47 45.45 27.71 -15.90
CA LEU A 47 46.16 28.88 -15.37
C LEU A 47 45.25 29.93 -14.70
N ARG A 48 44.06 29.50 -14.24
CA ARG A 48 43.08 30.27 -13.46
C ARG A 48 42.30 29.33 -12.54
N GLU A 49 41.57 29.89 -11.57
CA GLU A 49 40.63 29.09 -10.78
C GLU A 49 39.56 28.46 -11.69
N PRO A 50 39.34 27.14 -11.60
CA PRO A 50 38.27 26.47 -12.32
C PRO A 50 36.90 26.87 -11.74
N GLU A 51 35.94 27.10 -12.62
CA GLU A 51 34.60 27.56 -12.27
C GLU A 51 33.59 26.40 -12.40
N GLN A 52 32.86 26.11 -11.32
CA GLN A 52 31.74 25.18 -11.35
C GLN A 52 30.68 25.66 -12.35
N GLY A 53 30.15 24.72 -13.14
CA GLY A 53 29.21 25.01 -14.24
C GLY A 53 29.90 25.30 -15.57
N LYS A 54 31.17 25.70 -15.58
CA LYS A 54 31.97 25.94 -16.81
C LYS A 54 33.03 24.88 -17.05
N ASP A 55 33.90 24.64 -16.07
CA ASP A 55 35.08 23.76 -16.20
C ASP A 55 34.81 22.36 -15.62
N TYR A 56 34.03 22.30 -14.55
CA TYR A 56 33.51 21.06 -13.98
C TYR A 56 32.08 21.27 -13.45
N ASP A 57 31.31 20.19 -13.31
CA ASP A 57 29.94 20.23 -12.77
C ASP A 57 29.50 18.83 -12.33
N PHE A 58 28.29 18.73 -11.80
CA PHE A 58 27.72 17.47 -11.32
C PHE A 58 26.47 17.09 -12.10
N ASP A 59 26.22 15.80 -12.21
CA ASP A 59 24.93 15.27 -12.59
C ASP A 59 24.62 14.00 -11.79
N PHE A 60 23.43 13.46 -11.97
CA PHE A 60 22.91 12.37 -11.15
C PHE A 60 22.58 11.16 -11.99
N ILE A 61 22.86 9.98 -11.45
CA ILE A 61 22.40 8.70 -12.00
C ILE A 61 21.77 7.90 -10.86
N ASN A 62 20.58 7.38 -11.09
CA ASN A 62 19.89 6.49 -10.18
C ASN A 62 19.82 5.07 -10.78
N TYR A 63 19.70 4.04 -9.92
CA TYR A 63 19.63 2.61 -10.26
C TYR A 63 18.60 2.17 -11.29
N SER A 64 17.69 3.06 -11.69
CA SER A 64 16.60 2.77 -12.61
C SER A 64 16.73 3.47 -13.96
N GLU A 65 17.61 4.47 -14.08
CA GLU A 65 17.61 5.40 -15.22
C GLU A 65 18.61 5.03 -16.31
N GLY A 66 19.63 4.25 -15.98
CA GLY A 66 20.76 4.01 -16.88
C GLY A 66 21.57 5.29 -17.14
N VAL A 67 22.47 5.28 -18.13
CA VAL A 67 23.40 6.38 -18.46
C VAL A 67 22.99 7.24 -19.68
N ASN A 68 21.91 6.90 -20.38
CA ASN A 68 21.53 7.54 -21.66
C ASN A 68 21.26 9.04 -21.53
N HIS A 69 20.68 9.49 -20.41
CA HIS A 69 20.34 10.90 -20.19
C HIS A 69 21.56 11.80 -20.09
N LEU A 70 22.77 11.25 -19.90
CA LEU A 70 24.01 12.02 -19.85
C LEU A 70 24.39 12.63 -21.21
N VAL A 71 23.65 12.30 -22.28
CA VAL A 71 23.76 12.95 -23.60
C VAL A 71 23.61 14.48 -23.53
N VAL A 72 22.98 14.99 -22.47
CA VAL A 72 22.91 16.45 -22.18
C VAL A 72 24.28 17.11 -22.06
N HIS A 73 25.34 16.33 -21.79
CA HIS A 73 26.72 16.81 -21.59
C HIS A 73 27.59 16.63 -22.84
N LYS A 74 27.03 16.82 -24.03
CA LYS A 74 27.79 16.84 -25.28
C LYS A 74 29.05 17.72 -25.16
N GLY A 75 30.20 17.20 -25.59
CA GLY A 75 31.50 17.85 -25.50
C GLY A 75 32.19 17.72 -24.13
N CYS A 76 31.63 16.97 -23.18
CA CYS A 76 32.17 16.81 -21.84
C CYS A 76 32.84 15.44 -21.60
N ASP A 77 33.55 15.34 -20.49
CA ASP A 77 34.13 14.12 -19.93
C ASP A 77 33.38 13.73 -18.66
N VAL A 78 32.90 12.49 -18.56
CA VAL A 78 32.05 11.98 -17.47
C VAL A 78 32.81 10.97 -16.60
N TYR A 79 32.68 11.09 -15.28
CA TYR A 79 33.26 10.19 -14.28
C TYR A 79 32.15 9.63 -13.40
N ILE A 80 32.12 8.30 -13.26
CA ILE A 80 31.08 7.59 -12.52
C ILE A 80 31.71 6.89 -11.32
N PRO A 81 31.83 7.55 -10.16
CA PRO A 81 32.20 6.90 -8.91
C PRO A 81 31.02 6.19 -8.25
N ASP A 82 31.33 5.13 -7.54
CA ASP A 82 30.45 4.51 -6.55
C ASP A 82 29.06 4.19 -7.14
N PHE A 83 29.07 3.47 -8.25
CA PHE A 83 27.86 3.08 -8.96
C PHE A 83 27.92 1.62 -9.40
N PRO A 84 27.07 0.75 -8.82
CA PRO A 84 26.92 -0.65 -9.22
C PRO A 84 26.88 -0.83 -10.73
N VAL A 85 27.89 -1.48 -11.29
CA VAL A 85 27.99 -1.68 -12.74
C VAL A 85 26.80 -2.45 -13.33
N ASP A 86 26.20 -3.33 -12.53
CA ASP A 86 25.02 -4.09 -12.93
C ASP A 86 23.74 -3.24 -13.04
N ALA A 87 23.77 -2.02 -12.52
CA ALA A 87 22.67 -1.06 -12.59
C ALA A 87 22.86 0.01 -13.68
N LEU A 88 23.86 -0.15 -14.55
CA LEU A 88 24.10 0.75 -15.69
C LEU A 88 23.03 0.61 -16.77
N ALA A 89 22.34 -0.53 -16.84
CA ALA A 89 21.16 -0.71 -17.68
C ALA A 89 19.92 -0.01 -17.08
N PRO A 90 19.09 0.65 -17.89
CA PRO A 90 17.83 1.19 -17.40
C PRO A 90 16.90 0.05 -17.00
N ARG A 91 16.07 0.30 -15.99
CA ARG A 91 14.95 -0.62 -15.72
C ARG A 91 13.94 -0.51 -16.84
N LEU A 92 13.45 -1.64 -17.30
CA LEU A 92 12.41 -1.68 -18.31
C LEU A 92 11.05 -2.01 -17.70
N LYS A 93 10.01 -1.49 -18.33
CA LYS A 93 8.62 -1.90 -18.10
C LYS A 93 8.01 -2.37 -19.42
N LEU A 94 7.21 -3.41 -19.32
CA LEU A 94 6.37 -3.87 -20.40
C LEU A 94 4.94 -3.39 -20.12
N VAL A 95 4.30 -2.76 -21.10
CA VAL A 95 2.92 -2.27 -20.98
C VAL A 95 2.08 -2.85 -22.11
N ARG A 96 0.91 -3.42 -21.78
CA ARG A 96 -0.07 -3.82 -22.78
C ARG A 96 -0.76 -2.58 -23.35
N VAL A 97 -0.90 -2.53 -24.67
CA VAL A 97 -1.60 -1.45 -25.37
C VAL A 97 -2.83 -2.03 -26.05
N ARG A 98 -4.01 -1.46 -25.76
CA ARG A 98 -5.29 -1.95 -26.32
C ARG A 98 -5.61 -1.34 -27.68
N ASP A 99 -5.26 -0.07 -27.86
CA ASP A 99 -5.46 0.70 -29.09
C ASP A 99 -4.08 1.03 -29.68
N ASP A 100 -3.78 0.53 -30.88
CA ASP A 100 -2.50 0.78 -31.54
C ASP A 100 -2.21 2.27 -31.72
N ALA A 101 -3.23 3.14 -31.81
CA ALA A 101 -3.05 4.58 -31.89
C ALA A 101 -2.44 5.18 -30.61
N ALA A 102 -2.56 4.50 -29.47
CA ALA A 102 -1.95 4.92 -28.21
C ALA A 102 -0.42 4.82 -28.25
N VAL A 103 0.17 3.88 -29.01
CA VAL A 103 1.63 3.71 -29.12
C VAL A 103 2.30 5.01 -29.58
N GLY A 104 1.80 5.60 -30.68
CA GLY A 104 2.33 6.85 -31.21
C GLY A 104 2.17 8.05 -30.26
N LEU A 105 1.09 8.08 -29.48
CA LEU A 105 0.84 9.15 -28.50
C LEU A 105 1.74 9.04 -27.25
N ILE A 106 2.05 7.80 -26.82
CA ILE A 106 3.00 7.54 -25.74
C ILE A 106 4.39 7.99 -26.17
N ASN A 107 4.85 7.58 -27.36
CA ASN A 107 6.16 7.99 -27.90
C ASN A 107 6.25 9.52 -28.01
N ARG A 108 5.28 10.17 -28.65
CA ARG A 108 5.23 11.65 -28.73
C ARG A 108 5.32 12.31 -27.36
N TYR A 109 4.58 11.81 -26.36
CA TYR A 109 4.61 12.39 -25.01
C TYR A 109 6.01 12.30 -24.40
N THR A 110 6.64 11.13 -24.49
CA THR A 110 7.97 10.89 -23.91
C THR A 110 9.08 11.64 -24.64
N GLU A 111 9.01 11.75 -25.96
CA GLU A 111 9.91 12.56 -26.79
C GLU A 111 9.77 14.04 -26.43
N ASN A 112 8.55 14.59 -26.46
CA ASN A 112 8.30 16.00 -26.15
C ASN A 112 8.74 16.36 -24.72
N LEU A 113 8.53 15.46 -23.76
CA LEU A 113 8.92 15.69 -22.37
C LEU A 113 10.44 15.65 -22.19
N ASN A 114 11.13 14.73 -22.87
CA ASN A 114 12.59 14.67 -22.87
C ASN A 114 13.19 15.92 -23.53
N ASP A 115 12.66 16.33 -24.69
CA ASP A 115 13.09 17.56 -25.34
C ASP A 115 12.87 18.79 -24.46
N PHE A 116 11.72 18.85 -23.77
CA PHE A 116 11.45 19.92 -22.83
C PHE A 116 12.43 19.89 -21.64
N ARG A 117 12.79 18.70 -21.14
CA ARG A 117 13.83 18.54 -20.10
C ARG A 117 15.18 19.06 -20.59
N LEU A 118 15.63 18.70 -21.79
CA LEU A 118 16.89 19.18 -22.36
C LEU A 118 16.91 20.71 -22.45
N TRP A 119 15.81 21.27 -22.94
CA TRP A 119 15.66 22.71 -23.11
C TRP A 119 15.65 23.44 -21.76
N ILE A 120 14.86 22.96 -20.77
CA ILE A 120 14.72 23.66 -19.49
C ILE A 120 15.99 23.57 -18.65
N VAL A 121 16.72 22.46 -18.70
CA VAL A 121 18.03 22.32 -18.02
C VAL A 121 19.04 23.30 -18.61
N SER A 122 19.05 23.46 -19.93
CA SER A 122 19.95 24.40 -20.62
C SER A 122 19.62 25.87 -20.31
N ASN A 123 18.37 26.17 -19.96
CA ASN A 123 17.88 27.53 -19.69
C ASN A 123 17.52 27.76 -18.21
N ALA A 124 17.91 26.85 -17.30
CA ALA A 124 17.39 26.80 -15.93
C ALA A 124 17.64 28.10 -15.11
N LEU A 125 18.70 28.84 -15.42
CA LEU A 125 19.00 30.13 -14.76
C LEU A 125 18.09 31.28 -15.24
N ALA A 126 17.55 31.20 -16.45
CA ALA A 126 16.65 32.21 -17.01
C ALA A 126 15.17 31.92 -16.65
N VAL A 127 14.81 30.65 -16.48
CA VAL A 127 13.44 30.23 -16.14
C VAL A 127 13.14 30.58 -14.68
N SER A 128 11.94 31.13 -14.42
CA SER A 128 11.51 31.46 -13.07
C SER A 128 11.16 30.21 -12.25
N ASP A 129 11.28 30.30 -10.92
CA ASP A 129 11.00 29.17 -10.03
C ASP A 129 9.54 28.70 -10.09
N GLU A 130 8.60 29.59 -10.42
CA GLU A 130 7.18 29.24 -10.63
C GLU A 130 7.02 28.19 -11.75
N TYR A 131 7.67 28.38 -12.90
CA TYR A 131 7.61 27.43 -14.01
C TYR A 131 8.41 26.15 -13.73
N LYS A 132 9.52 26.23 -13.00
CA LYS A 132 10.24 25.03 -12.52
C LYS A 132 9.35 24.18 -11.61
N ASN A 133 8.54 24.82 -10.77
CA ASN A 133 7.59 24.16 -9.88
C ASN A 133 6.40 23.54 -10.61
N VAL A 134 6.11 23.92 -11.86
CA VAL A 134 5.15 23.20 -12.73
C VAL A 134 5.84 22.06 -13.48
N PHE A 135 7.04 22.29 -14.00
CA PHE A 135 7.81 21.30 -14.74
C PHE A 135 8.20 20.08 -13.88
N ASN A 136 8.77 20.31 -12.69
CA ASN A 136 9.28 19.22 -11.84
C ASN A 136 8.18 18.19 -11.49
N PRO A 137 6.96 18.58 -11.05
CA PRO A 137 5.85 17.64 -10.90
C PRO A 137 5.47 16.94 -12.19
N THR A 138 5.32 17.66 -13.31
CA THR A 138 4.99 17.10 -14.64
C THR A 138 5.96 15.99 -15.03
N PHE A 139 7.27 16.26 -14.89
CA PHE A 139 8.33 15.29 -15.18
C PHE A 139 8.26 14.05 -14.27
N ASN A 140 7.86 14.20 -13.01
CA ASN A 140 7.69 13.07 -12.10
C ASN A 140 6.50 12.15 -12.45
N GLN A 141 5.64 12.53 -13.41
CA GLN A 141 4.44 11.78 -13.78
C GLN A 141 4.61 10.90 -15.03
N VAL A 142 5.80 10.76 -15.61
CA VAL A 142 6.03 9.97 -16.83
C VAL A 142 5.46 8.55 -16.70
N ALA A 143 5.84 7.84 -15.62
CA ALA A 143 5.38 6.48 -15.37
C ALA A 143 3.85 6.39 -15.24
N LYS A 144 3.21 7.47 -14.78
CA LYS A 144 1.76 7.56 -14.63
C LYS A 144 1.05 7.77 -15.96
N ILE A 145 1.54 8.68 -16.80
CA ILE A 145 0.97 8.99 -18.12
C ILE A 145 1.14 7.80 -19.08
N THR A 146 2.34 7.22 -19.12
CA THR A 146 2.67 6.05 -19.97
C THR A 146 1.92 4.77 -19.59
N ALA A 147 1.22 4.76 -18.44
CA ALA A 147 0.36 3.65 -18.02
C ALA A 147 -1.09 3.78 -18.53
N TYR A 148 -1.49 4.91 -19.14
CA TYR A 148 -2.82 5.03 -19.74
C TYR A 148 -2.87 4.33 -21.10
N GLN A 149 -4.04 3.75 -21.39
CA GLN A 149 -4.30 3.05 -22.66
C GLN A 149 -5.32 3.81 -23.54
N ASP A 150 -6.04 4.77 -22.97
CA ASP A 150 -7.10 5.51 -23.66
C ASP A 150 -6.53 6.67 -24.50
N VAL A 151 -6.79 6.65 -25.80
CA VAL A 151 -6.35 7.69 -26.75
C VAL A 151 -6.74 9.10 -26.32
N PRO A 152 -7.98 9.40 -25.86
CA PRO A 152 -8.36 10.74 -25.41
C PRO A 152 -7.51 11.24 -24.23
N VAL A 153 -7.11 10.35 -23.32
CA VAL A 153 -6.30 10.68 -22.14
C VAL A 153 -4.89 11.06 -22.57
N LEU A 154 -4.29 10.26 -23.45
CA LEU A 154 -2.94 10.50 -23.97
C LEU A 154 -2.89 11.77 -24.85
N ARG A 155 -3.93 12.03 -25.67
CA ARG A 155 -4.06 13.30 -26.42
C ARG A 155 -4.09 14.50 -25.48
N MET A 156 -4.95 14.45 -24.45
CA MET A 156 -5.05 15.52 -23.45
C MET A 156 -3.71 15.75 -22.72
N ALA A 157 -3.00 14.68 -22.35
CA ALA A 157 -1.70 14.79 -21.70
C ALA A 157 -0.64 15.44 -22.59
N ASN A 158 -0.60 15.09 -23.89
CA ASN A 158 0.27 15.73 -24.86
C ASN A 158 -0.06 17.22 -25.04
N ASP A 159 -1.34 17.56 -25.19
CA ASP A 159 -1.76 18.95 -25.40
C ASP A 159 -1.43 19.84 -24.19
N VAL A 160 -1.63 19.33 -22.96
CA VAL A 160 -1.24 20.05 -21.73
C VAL A 160 0.27 20.20 -21.61
N LEU A 161 1.05 19.16 -21.94
CA LEU A 161 2.51 19.25 -21.94
C LEU A 161 3.02 20.32 -22.93
N ASP A 162 2.48 20.33 -24.15
CA ASP A 162 2.83 21.31 -25.18
C ASP A 162 2.47 22.73 -24.73
N MET A 163 1.31 22.92 -24.08
CA MET A 163 0.92 24.20 -23.48
C MET A 163 1.89 24.64 -22.38
N THR A 164 2.27 23.74 -21.47
CA THR A 164 3.24 24.04 -20.39
C THR A 164 4.60 24.43 -20.95
N ARG A 165 5.09 23.71 -21.97
CA ARG A 165 6.35 24.04 -22.65
C ARG A 165 6.29 25.41 -23.29
N ALA A 166 5.28 25.69 -24.11
CA ALA A 166 5.13 26.97 -24.79
C ALA A 166 5.06 28.16 -23.81
N ALA A 167 4.33 28.03 -22.71
CA ALA A 167 4.29 29.07 -21.67
C ALA A 167 5.66 29.27 -20.98
N THR A 168 6.40 28.19 -20.76
CA THR A 168 7.74 28.24 -20.14
C THR A 168 8.76 28.90 -21.07
N GLU A 169 8.79 28.52 -22.35
CA GLU A 169 9.68 29.09 -23.37
C GLU A 169 9.45 30.60 -23.52
N LEU A 170 8.19 31.03 -23.49
CA LEU A 170 7.83 32.44 -23.58
C LEU A 170 8.07 33.24 -22.30
N SER A 171 8.22 32.57 -21.15
CA SER A 171 8.52 33.27 -19.89
C SER A 171 9.92 33.90 -19.86
N ILE A 172 10.82 33.47 -20.77
CA ILE A 172 12.21 33.94 -20.84
C ILE A 172 12.51 34.77 -22.10
N ASP A 173 11.52 35.01 -22.97
CA ASP A 173 11.70 35.63 -24.28
C ASP A 173 11.60 37.18 -24.21
N GLY A 174 12.76 37.85 -24.15
CA GLY A 174 12.93 39.31 -24.36
C GLY A 174 12.50 40.23 -23.21
N GLU A 175 12.54 41.57 -23.41
CA GLU A 175 12.02 42.55 -22.46
C GLU A 175 10.51 42.34 -22.28
N ALA A 176 10.15 41.62 -21.22
CA ALA A 176 8.77 41.28 -20.92
C ALA A 176 7.92 42.54 -20.71
N ASP A 177 7.00 42.80 -21.63
CA ASP A 177 6.03 43.88 -21.47
C ASP A 177 4.99 43.52 -20.39
N GLU A 178 4.31 44.54 -19.83
CA GLU A 178 3.33 44.33 -18.76
C GLU A 178 2.18 43.39 -19.17
N LYS A 179 1.88 43.32 -20.48
CA LYS A 179 0.80 42.50 -21.04
C LYS A 179 1.19 41.03 -21.10
N GLN A 180 2.41 40.72 -21.53
CA GLN A 180 3.00 39.37 -21.50
C GLN A 180 3.03 38.85 -20.06
N ASN A 181 3.47 39.66 -19.12
CA ASN A 181 3.49 39.30 -17.70
C ASN A 181 2.08 39.06 -17.13
N ALA A 182 1.08 39.85 -17.54
CA ALA A 182 -0.31 39.62 -17.16
C ALA A 182 -0.85 38.29 -17.73
N LEU A 183 -0.58 38.00 -19.00
CA LEU A 183 -0.99 36.74 -19.64
C LEU A 183 -0.32 35.53 -18.98
N LEU A 184 1.00 35.57 -18.74
CA LEU A 184 1.72 34.48 -18.09
C LEU A 184 1.19 34.21 -16.67
N ARG A 185 0.79 35.26 -15.93
CA ARG A 185 0.10 35.11 -14.63
C ARG A 185 -1.27 34.44 -14.75
N ASP A 186 -2.07 34.84 -15.74
CA ASP A 186 -3.37 34.20 -16.02
C ASP A 186 -3.23 32.71 -16.37
N LEU A 187 -2.19 32.34 -17.14
CA LEU A 187 -1.89 30.95 -17.49
C LEU A 187 -1.39 30.17 -16.26
N MET A 188 -0.50 30.77 -15.46
CA MET A 188 -0.01 30.16 -14.22
C MET A 188 -1.15 29.91 -13.21
N ASP A 189 -2.14 30.81 -13.14
CA ASP A 189 -3.36 30.64 -12.34
C ASP A 189 -4.14 29.36 -12.69
N CYS A 190 -4.03 28.92 -13.96
CA CYS A 190 -4.65 27.71 -14.47
C CYS A 190 -3.78 26.45 -14.33
N PHE A 191 -2.44 26.59 -14.37
CA PHE A 191 -1.54 25.45 -14.21
C PHE A 191 -1.42 24.98 -12.76
N THR A 192 -1.34 25.93 -11.81
CA THR A 192 -1.08 25.62 -10.38
C THR A 192 -1.68 26.68 -9.42
N GLY A 193 -2.41 27.69 -9.91
CA GLY A 193 -2.94 28.76 -9.06
C GLY A 193 -4.39 28.59 -8.60
N LYS A 194 -5.06 29.69 -8.29
CA LYS A 194 -6.39 29.71 -7.67
C LYS A 194 -7.44 29.05 -8.55
N ARG A 195 -7.42 29.31 -9.87
CA ARG A 195 -8.38 28.69 -10.80
C ARG A 195 -8.19 27.19 -10.90
N PHE A 196 -6.94 26.72 -10.92
CA PHE A 196 -6.62 25.30 -10.80
C PHE A 196 -7.24 24.70 -9.53
N TYR A 197 -6.99 25.29 -8.35
CA TYR A 197 -7.50 24.76 -7.08
C TYR A 197 -9.03 24.77 -7.01
N SER A 198 -9.70 25.81 -7.53
CA SER A 198 -11.16 25.85 -7.59
C SER A 198 -11.75 24.75 -8.49
N ALA A 199 -11.17 24.53 -9.66
CA ALA A 199 -11.61 23.45 -10.56
C ALA A 199 -11.35 22.07 -9.94
N LYS A 200 -10.17 21.87 -9.35
CA LYS A 200 -9.81 20.65 -8.61
C LYS A 200 -10.80 20.35 -7.49
N GLU A 201 -11.15 21.34 -6.67
CA GLU A 201 -12.11 21.20 -5.58
C GLU A 201 -13.49 20.79 -6.11
N ALA A 202 -13.99 21.46 -7.15
CA ALA A 202 -15.28 21.15 -7.77
C ALA A 202 -15.33 19.75 -8.42
N VAL A 203 -14.24 19.31 -9.06
CA VAL A 203 -14.10 17.96 -9.62
C VAL A 203 -14.09 16.92 -8.49
N LEU A 204 -13.29 17.13 -7.44
CA LEU A 204 -13.24 16.21 -6.30
C LEU A 204 -14.58 16.10 -5.57
N GLU A 205 -15.30 17.20 -5.44
CA GLU A 205 -16.66 17.22 -4.88
C GLU A 205 -17.63 16.41 -5.76
N ALA A 206 -17.59 16.59 -7.08
CA ALA A 206 -18.45 15.84 -8.01
C ALA A 206 -18.16 14.33 -7.97
N MET A 207 -16.87 13.95 -7.90
CA MET A 207 -16.44 12.55 -7.79
C MET A 207 -16.72 11.94 -6.41
N ASN A 208 -17.10 12.73 -5.40
CA ASN A 208 -17.48 12.24 -4.07
C ASN A 208 -18.97 11.87 -4.02
N ASN A 209 -19.35 10.88 -4.83
CA ASN A 209 -20.70 10.32 -4.86
C ASN A 209 -20.67 8.79 -4.64
N ASP A 210 -21.79 8.26 -4.17
CA ASP A 210 -21.96 6.84 -3.86
C ASP A 210 -22.88 6.13 -4.89
N ILE A 211 -23.13 6.73 -6.06
CA ILE A 211 -24.17 6.27 -7.00
C ILE A 211 -23.94 4.83 -7.50
N LYS A 212 -22.71 4.53 -7.95
CA LYS A 212 -22.35 3.16 -8.40
C LYS A 212 -22.38 2.17 -7.24
N TYR A 213 -22.00 2.64 -6.07
CA TYR A 213 -22.03 1.85 -4.86
C TYR A 213 -23.48 1.52 -4.46
N ASP A 214 -24.38 2.49 -4.46
CA ASP A 214 -25.80 2.28 -4.22
C ASP A 214 -26.42 1.32 -5.26
N MET A 215 -26.02 1.43 -6.53
CA MET A 215 -26.45 0.50 -7.58
C MET A 215 -25.97 -0.94 -7.31
N SER A 216 -24.73 -1.13 -6.85
CA SER A 216 -24.21 -2.47 -6.48
C SER A 216 -25.01 -3.13 -5.36
N GLU A 217 -25.66 -2.31 -4.52
CA GLU A 217 -26.52 -2.79 -3.44
C GLU A 217 -27.94 -3.15 -3.93
N ILE A 218 -28.34 -2.75 -5.14
CA ILE A 218 -29.68 -2.99 -5.70
C ILE A 218 -29.67 -4.17 -6.69
N VAL A 219 -28.61 -4.33 -7.49
CA VAL A 219 -28.56 -5.42 -8.49
C VAL A 219 -28.40 -6.81 -7.86
N ASP A 220 -29.02 -7.82 -8.49
CA ASP A 220 -29.03 -9.20 -7.99
C ASP A 220 -27.93 -10.09 -8.58
N LYS A 221 -27.52 -9.84 -9.84
CA LYS A 221 -26.53 -10.68 -10.51
C LYS A 221 -25.12 -10.43 -9.98
N LYS A 222 -24.40 -11.51 -9.69
CA LYS A 222 -23.05 -11.50 -9.16
C LYS A 222 -22.10 -10.67 -10.03
N GLU A 223 -22.20 -10.86 -11.34
CA GLU A 223 -21.36 -10.23 -12.36
C GLU A 223 -21.56 -8.71 -12.38
N ASP A 224 -22.82 -8.26 -12.28
CA ASP A 224 -23.18 -6.83 -12.26
C ASP A 224 -22.66 -6.14 -10.99
N ILE A 225 -22.74 -6.81 -9.83
CA ILE A 225 -22.18 -6.32 -8.56
C ILE A 225 -20.67 -6.13 -8.68
N LEU A 226 -19.97 -7.14 -9.21
CA LEU A 226 -18.52 -7.09 -9.39
C LEU A 226 -18.10 -5.97 -10.35
N ALA A 227 -18.84 -5.79 -11.45
CA ALA A 227 -18.59 -4.72 -12.41
C ALA A 227 -18.78 -3.33 -11.79
N LEU A 228 -19.84 -3.11 -11.00
CA LEU A 228 -20.11 -1.85 -10.31
C LEU A 228 -19.07 -1.55 -9.22
N ASP A 229 -18.68 -2.54 -8.41
CA ASP A 229 -17.64 -2.38 -7.39
C ASP A 229 -16.27 -2.08 -8.01
N LYS A 230 -15.92 -2.75 -9.12
CA LYS A 230 -14.70 -2.47 -9.89
C LYS A 230 -14.73 -1.05 -10.43
N ALA A 231 -15.86 -0.61 -11.01
CA ALA A 231 -16.03 0.75 -11.49
C ALA A 231 -15.90 1.80 -10.39
N HIS A 232 -16.52 1.59 -9.23
CA HIS A 232 -16.41 2.49 -8.08
C HIS A 232 -14.97 2.55 -7.52
N SER A 233 -14.26 1.42 -7.46
CA SER A 233 -12.85 1.38 -7.05
C SER A 233 -11.94 2.19 -7.98
N LEU A 234 -12.18 2.12 -9.29
CA LEU A 234 -11.44 2.92 -10.29
C LEU A 234 -11.69 4.43 -10.11
N ASP A 235 -12.92 4.83 -9.78
CA ASP A 235 -13.25 6.23 -9.49
C ASP A 235 -12.53 6.74 -8.24
N LEU A 236 -12.54 5.96 -7.15
CA LEU A 236 -11.82 6.29 -5.92
C LEU A 236 -10.32 6.42 -6.18
N SER A 237 -9.76 5.58 -7.04
CA SER A 237 -8.37 5.68 -7.46
C SER A 237 -8.09 6.99 -8.21
N SER A 238 -8.91 7.36 -9.21
CA SER A 238 -8.73 8.63 -9.94
C SER A 238 -8.91 9.84 -9.03
N ARG A 239 -9.93 9.82 -8.16
CA ARG A 239 -10.15 10.85 -7.14
C ARG A 239 -8.95 11.00 -6.21
N GLY A 240 -8.40 9.88 -5.74
CA GLY A 240 -7.20 9.88 -4.90
C GLY A 240 -6.05 10.60 -5.59
N ARG A 241 -5.75 10.23 -6.84
CA ARG A 241 -4.65 10.84 -7.62
C ARG A 241 -4.87 12.34 -7.87
N ILE A 242 -6.09 12.76 -8.23
CA ILE A 242 -6.44 14.19 -8.37
C ILE A 242 -6.25 14.92 -7.03
N GLY A 243 -6.62 14.30 -5.92
CA GLY A 243 -6.38 14.85 -4.57
C GLY A 243 -4.89 15.10 -4.30
N TYR A 244 -4.02 14.22 -4.80
CA TYR A 244 -2.56 14.25 -4.59
C TYR A 244 -1.76 15.02 -5.64
N THR A 245 -2.33 15.48 -6.76
CA THR A 245 -1.61 16.40 -7.69
C THR A 245 -1.86 17.86 -7.32
N ASP A 246 -0.92 18.76 -7.63
CA ASP A 246 -1.09 20.21 -7.56
C ASP A 246 -0.74 20.88 -8.89
N GLU A 247 -0.92 20.15 -10.00
CA GLU A 247 -0.68 20.63 -11.35
C GLU A 247 -1.75 20.13 -12.34
N LEU A 248 -1.90 20.84 -13.47
CA LEU A 248 -2.99 20.65 -14.42
C LEU A 248 -2.94 19.34 -15.23
N LEU A 249 -1.76 18.79 -15.56
CA LEU A 249 -1.60 17.59 -16.38
C LEU A 249 -2.37 16.41 -15.80
N ILE A 250 -2.15 16.10 -14.51
CA ILE A 250 -2.83 14.97 -13.86
C ILE A 250 -4.30 15.28 -13.59
N LEU A 251 -4.64 16.53 -13.24
CA LEU A 251 -6.05 16.92 -13.11
C LEU A 251 -6.79 16.65 -14.43
N ALA A 252 -6.25 17.08 -15.57
CA ALA A 252 -6.84 16.92 -16.88
C ALA A 252 -6.86 15.43 -17.31
N ALA A 253 -5.73 14.73 -17.22
CA ALA A 253 -5.62 13.33 -17.65
C ALA A 253 -6.52 12.39 -16.84
N GLU A 254 -6.52 12.48 -15.50
CA GLU A 254 -7.37 11.63 -14.65
C GLU A 254 -8.85 11.95 -14.80
N SER A 255 -9.19 13.23 -14.99
CA SER A 255 -10.59 13.64 -15.23
C SER A 255 -11.07 13.15 -16.59
N VAL A 256 -10.27 13.27 -17.66
CA VAL A 256 -10.61 12.69 -18.97
C VAL A 256 -10.74 11.17 -18.89
N CYS A 257 -9.86 10.51 -18.14
CA CYS A 257 -9.93 9.06 -17.94
C CYS A 257 -11.19 8.66 -17.16
N TYR A 258 -11.58 9.43 -16.14
CA TYR A 258 -12.85 9.26 -15.44
C TYR A 258 -14.06 9.48 -16.36
N LEU A 259 -14.03 10.52 -17.21
CA LEU A 259 -15.10 10.84 -18.15
C LEU A 259 -15.26 9.75 -19.22
N ALA A 260 -14.17 9.31 -19.85
CA ALA A 260 -14.18 8.25 -20.86
C ALA A 260 -14.82 6.96 -20.31
N ARG A 261 -14.35 6.51 -19.13
CA ARG A 261 -14.94 5.37 -18.42
C ARG A 261 -16.39 5.64 -17.99
N GLY A 262 -16.70 6.84 -17.49
CA GLY A 262 -18.04 7.19 -17.03
C GLY A 262 -19.08 7.11 -18.13
N TYR A 263 -18.76 7.61 -19.34
CA TYR A 263 -19.63 7.50 -20.50
C TYR A 263 -19.81 6.05 -20.96
N GLU A 264 -18.75 5.24 -20.94
CA GLU A 264 -18.82 3.79 -21.22
C GLU A 264 -19.70 3.06 -20.21
N GLN A 265 -19.49 3.31 -18.92
CA GLN A 265 -20.25 2.71 -17.84
C GLN A 265 -21.73 3.08 -17.84
N LEU A 266 -22.09 4.30 -18.26
CA LEU A 266 -23.50 4.70 -18.47
C LEU A 266 -24.20 3.87 -19.55
N ARG A 267 -23.45 3.21 -20.45
CA ARG A 267 -23.98 2.37 -21.52
C ARG A 267 -23.95 0.89 -21.19
N GLU A 268 -22.92 0.45 -20.47
CA GLU A 268 -22.63 -0.97 -20.26
C GLU A 268 -23.06 -1.49 -18.89
N LEU A 269 -23.03 -0.65 -17.85
CA LEU A 269 -23.43 -1.09 -16.51
C LEU A 269 -24.94 -1.00 -16.32
N THR A 270 -25.46 -1.90 -15.50
CA THR A 270 -26.88 -1.97 -15.19
C THR A 270 -27.25 -0.91 -14.16
N PHE A 271 -27.73 0.25 -14.63
CA PHE A 271 -28.30 1.31 -13.80
C PHE A 271 -29.83 1.32 -13.89
N ASP A 272 -30.51 1.70 -12.80
CA ASP A 272 -31.88 2.18 -12.90
C ASP A 272 -31.93 3.62 -13.46
N GLU A 273 -33.13 4.08 -13.85
CA GLU A 273 -33.31 5.40 -14.47
C GLU A 273 -32.86 6.58 -13.60
N THR A 274 -32.95 6.45 -12.27
CA THR A 274 -32.61 7.53 -11.34
C THR A 274 -31.10 7.63 -11.17
N HIS A 275 -30.45 6.51 -10.86
CA HIS A 275 -29.00 6.45 -10.69
C HIS A 275 -28.26 6.74 -12.00
N ALA A 276 -28.79 6.30 -13.15
CA ALA A 276 -28.25 6.66 -14.46
C ALA A 276 -28.26 8.19 -14.68
N ARG A 277 -29.38 8.85 -14.37
CA ARG A 277 -29.53 10.30 -14.51
C ARG A 277 -28.61 11.07 -13.58
N ASP A 278 -28.53 10.66 -12.32
CA ASP A 278 -27.67 11.30 -11.32
C ASP A 278 -26.20 11.12 -11.67
N PHE A 279 -25.79 9.93 -12.14
CA PHE A 279 -24.41 9.69 -12.55
C PHE A 279 -24.06 10.49 -13.82
N ALA A 280 -24.98 10.58 -14.79
CA ALA A 280 -24.80 11.42 -15.97
C ALA A 280 -24.61 12.91 -15.61
N ALA A 281 -25.34 13.42 -14.61
CA ALA A 281 -25.17 14.78 -14.11
C ALA A 281 -23.79 15.01 -13.46
N VAL A 282 -23.26 14.02 -12.75
CA VAL A 282 -21.90 14.05 -12.19
C VAL A 282 -20.85 14.10 -13.30
N VAL A 283 -20.97 13.21 -14.30
CA VAL A 283 -20.04 13.16 -15.45
C VAL A 283 -20.04 14.50 -16.18
N GLU A 284 -21.20 15.11 -16.41
CA GLU A 284 -21.30 16.41 -17.07
C GLU A 284 -20.73 17.56 -16.23
N LYS A 285 -20.90 17.54 -14.89
CA LYS A 285 -20.29 18.53 -13.99
C LYS A 285 -18.76 18.49 -14.13
N VAL A 286 -18.13 17.31 -14.07
CA VAL A 286 -16.67 17.17 -14.24
C VAL A 286 -16.19 17.69 -15.60
N ARG A 287 -16.91 17.34 -16.68
CA ARG A 287 -16.59 17.82 -18.04
C ARG A 287 -16.62 19.34 -18.13
N ARG A 288 -17.65 19.96 -17.56
CA ARG A 288 -17.80 21.42 -17.57
C ARG A 288 -16.67 22.13 -16.82
N GLU A 289 -16.25 21.64 -15.65
CA GLU A 289 -15.17 22.29 -14.89
C GLU A 289 -13.83 22.25 -15.63
N LEU A 290 -13.50 21.15 -16.30
CA LEU A 290 -12.32 21.12 -17.18
C LEU A 290 -12.46 22.07 -18.38
N LYS A 291 -13.63 22.08 -19.02
CA LYS A 291 -13.90 22.96 -20.17
C LYS A 291 -13.72 24.44 -19.80
N ASN A 292 -14.11 24.83 -18.59
CA ASN A 292 -13.94 26.19 -18.08
C ASN A 292 -12.47 26.63 -18.02
N ILE A 293 -11.55 25.73 -17.63
CA ILE A 293 -10.10 26.02 -17.60
C ILE A 293 -9.58 26.32 -19.01
N PHE A 294 -9.81 25.40 -19.96
CA PHE A 294 -9.27 25.55 -21.31
C PHE A 294 -9.91 26.71 -22.09
N THR A 295 -11.20 26.99 -21.84
CA THR A 295 -11.89 28.15 -22.41
C THR A 295 -11.30 29.46 -21.90
N PHE A 296 -10.96 29.52 -20.61
CA PHE A 296 -10.30 30.69 -20.02
C PHE A 296 -8.91 30.91 -20.63
N MET A 297 -8.11 29.85 -20.80
CA MET A 297 -6.80 29.94 -21.47
C MET A 297 -6.91 30.49 -22.90
N ASP A 298 -7.79 29.92 -23.74
CA ASP A 298 -8.02 30.39 -25.13
C ASP A 298 -8.47 31.86 -25.15
N SER A 299 -9.40 32.23 -24.27
CA SER A 299 -9.93 33.60 -24.16
C SER A 299 -8.87 34.61 -23.69
N SER A 300 -8.05 34.25 -22.71
CA SER A 300 -6.99 35.12 -22.20
C SER A 300 -5.93 35.41 -23.27
N ILE A 301 -5.56 34.39 -24.06
CA ILE A 301 -4.61 34.58 -25.16
C ILE A 301 -5.25 35.37 -26.30
N ALA A 302 -6.50 35.11 -26.66
CA ALA A 302 -7.20 35.88 -27.70
C ALA A 302 -7.23 37.38 -27.35
N ARG A 303 -7.60 37.72 -26.11
CA ARG A 303 -7.61 39.09 -25.59
C ARG A 303 -6.22 39.73 -25.62
N ALA A 304 -5.17 39.00 -25.24
CA ALA A 304 -3.79 39.50 -25.31
C ALA A 304 -3.34 39.71 -26.76
N GLY A 305 -3.73 38.81 -27.67
CA GLY A 305 -3.42 38.86 -29.09
C GLY A 305 -4.12 39.99 -29.85
N GLU A 306 -5.31 40.40 -29.44
CA GLU A 306 -5.97 41.62 -29.93
C GLU A 306 -5.17 42.89 -29.59
N GLN A 307 -4.45 42.86 -28.47
CA GLN A 307 -3.68 43.98 -27.95
C GLN A 307 -2.20 43.97 -28.38
N SER A 308 -1.72 42.86 -28.97
CA SER A 308 -0.36 42.67 -29.48
C SER A 308 -0.30 41.54 -30.52
N LEU A 309 -0.02 41.90 -31.78
CA LEU A 309 0.14 40.94 -32.87
C LEU A 309 1.37 40.03 -32.66
N GLY A 310 2.42 40.54 -32.00
CA GLY A 310 3.60 39.75 -31.65
C GLY A 310 3.28 38.62 -30.67
N LEU A 311 2.52 38.93 -29.61
CA LEU A 311 2.06 37.91 -28.65
C LEU A 311 1.11 36.89 -29.29
N LYS A 312 0.22 37.35 -30.18
CA LYS A 312 -0.68 36.47 -30.95
C LYS A 312 0.07 35.40 -31.72
N ASN A 313 1.16 35.79 -32.39
CA ASN A 313 1.98 34.86 -33.17
C ASN A 313 2.78 33.91 -32.26
N LYS A 314 3.33 34.43 -31.16
CA LYS A 314 4.09 33.64 -30.17
C LYS A 314 3.24 32.54 -29.51
N PHE A 315 1.96 32.80 -29.22
CA PHE A 315 1.06 31.82 -28.59
C PHE A 315 0.15 31.05 -29.56
N ALA A 316 0.36 31.15 -30.88
CA ALA A 316 -0.52 30.50 -31.86
C ALA A 316 -0.61 28.97 -31.66
N ALA A 317 0.54 28.32 -31.42
CA ALA A 317 0.60 26.89 -31.14
C ALA A 317 -0.10 26.53 -29.81
N PHE A 318 0.05 27.35 -28.77
CA PHE A 318 -0.65 27.15 -27.49
C PHE A 318 -2.17 27.18 -27.71
N VAL A 319 -2.67 28.19 -28.42
CA VAL A 319 -4.11 28.36 -28.69
C VAL A 319 -4.68 27.16 -29.44
N GLU A 320 -3.94 26.64 -30.41
CA GLU A 320 -4.30 25.41 -31.11
C GLU A 320 -4.48 24.25 -30.12
N LYS A 321 -3.53 24.04 -29.20
CA LYS A 321 -3.59 22.95 -28.21
C LYS A 321 -4.70 23.14 -27.17
N ALA A 322 -4.99 24.37 -26.75
CA ALA A 322 -6.14 24.65 -25.90
C ALA A 322 -7.46 24.30 -26.60
N ARG A 323 -7.57 24.56 -27.91
CA ARG A 323 -8.76 24.21 -28.71
C ARG A 323 -8.86 22.72 -29.00
N ASP A 324 -7.74 22.04 -29.21
CA ASP A 324 -7.72 20.57 -29.35
C ASP A 324 -8.14 19.90 -28.04
N ALA A 325 -7.69 20.39 -26.88
CA ALA A 325 -8.16 19.95 -25.57
C ALA A 325 -9.68 20.13 -25.40
N LEU A 326 -10.23 21.27 -25.83
CA LEU A 326 -11.68 21.50 -25.84
C LEU A 326 -12.40 20.51 -26.78
N ARG A 327 -11.84 20.22 -27.96
CA ARG A 327 -12.40 19.25 -28.92
C ARG A 327 -12.45 17.84 -28.35
N ILE A 328 -11.39 17.41 -27.64
CA ILE A 328 -11.36 16.13 -26.94
C ILE A 328 -12.55 16.01 -25.98
N LEU A 329 -12.83 17.05 -25.20
CA LEU A 329 -13.95 17.05 -24.25
C LEU A 329 -15.33 16.96 -24.94
N GLU A 330 -15.47 17.47 -26.17
CA GLU A 330 -16.72 17.33 -26.94
C GLU A 330 -16.85 15.96 -27.62
N GLU A 331 -15.74 15.31 -27.97
CA GLU A 331 -15.73 13.98 -28.60
C GLU A 331 -15.95 12.84 -27.58
N LEU A 332 -15.60 13.05 -26.30
CA LEU A 332 -15.65 12.03 -25.24
C LEU A 332 -16.98 11.27 -25.07
N PRO A 333 -18.17 11.89 -25.13
CA PRO A 333 -19.43 11.15 -25.00
C PRO A 333 -19.60 10.06 -26.08
N ALA A 334 -19.08 10.31 -27.28
CA ALA A 334 -19.14 9.40 -28.42
C ALA A 334 -17.99 8.37 -28.42
N TYR A 335 -16.92 8.60 -27.66
CA TYR A 335 -15.80 7.67 -27.56
C TYR A 335 -16.24 6.28 -27.09
N ARG A 336 -15.63 5.25 -27.68
CA ARG A 336 -15.78 3.83 -27.32
C ARG A 336 -14.39 3.21 -27.29
N THR A 337 -14.12 2.42 -26.27
CA THR A 337 -12.89 1.64 -26.23
C THR A 337 -12.92 0.61 -27.36
N PRO A 338 -11.85 0.48 -28.18
CA PRO A 338 -11.82 -0.53 -29.23
C PRO A 338 -12.01 -1.94 -28.64
N CYS A 339 -13.00 -2.68 -29.14
CA CYS A 339 -13.19 -4.10 -28.82
C CYS A 339 -12.48 -4.97 -29.87
N GLY A 340 -11.96 -6.14 -29.45
CA GLY A 340 -11.17 -7.03 -30.31
C GLY A 340 -11.85 -7.34 -31.64
N ALA A 341 -11.08 -7.27 -32.73
CA ALA A 341 -11.57 -7.45 -34.10
C ALA A 341 -12.04 -8.90 -34.39
N GLU A 342 -12.92 -9.06 -35.39
CA GLU A 342 -13.50 -10.33 -35.88
C GLU A 342 -12.48 -11.36 -36.48
N GLY A 343 -11.17 -11.23 -36.20
CA GLY A 343 -10.09 -12.03 -36.83
C GLY A 343 -9.09 -12.69 -35.88
N GLY A 344 -9.36 -12.68 -34.56
CA GLY A 344 -8.47 -13.15 -33.51
C GLY A 344 -8.27 -12.08 -32.43
N PHE A 345 -7.57 -12.42 -31.34
CA PHE A 345 -7.30 -11.49 -30.25
C PHE A 345 -5.96 -10.78 -30.49
N PRO A 346 -5.94 -9.49 -30.91
CA PRO A 346 -4.70 -8.75 -31.12
C PRO A 346 -4.04 -8.44 -29.78
N ILE A 347 -2.72 -8.58 -29.75
CA ILE A 347 -1.89 -8.35 -28.58
C ILE A 347 -0.75 -7.44 -28.99
N THR A 348 -0.89 -6.18 -28.61
CA THR A 348 0.17 -5.18 -28.71
C THR A 348 0.74 -4.97 -27.31
N VAL A 349 2.05 -5.12 -27.19
CA VAL A 349 2.81 -4.72 -25.99
C VAL A 349 3.88 -3.73 -26.39
N MET A 350 4.24 -2.87 -25.45
CA MET A 350 5.26 -1.84 -25.64
C MET A 350 6.30 -1.97 -24.54
N LEU A 351 7.57 -2.09 -24.94
CA LEU A 351 8.71 -2.12 -24.04
C LEU A 351 9.29 -0.71 -23.93
N MET A 352 9.44 -0.22 -22.70
CA MET A 352 9.91 1.13 -22.43
C MET A 352 10.88 1.16 -21.25
N GLU A 353 11.76 2.15 -21.21
CA GLU A 353 12.48 2.53 -20.00
C GLU A 353 11.48 2.99 -18.93
N ASP A 354 11.58 2.49 -17.70
CA ASP A 354 10.62 2.76 -16.62
C ASP A 354 10.64 4.24 -16.20
N SER A 355 11.84 4.82 -16.11
CA SER A 355 12.08 6.20 -15.67
C SER A 355 11.71 7.26 -16.70
N THR A 356 12.10 7.07 -17.95
CA THR A 356 11.94 8.07 -19.03
C THR A 356 10.72 7.79 -19.90
N GLY A 357 10.17 6.57 -19.85
CA GLY A 357 9.11 6.13 -20.75
C GLY A 357 9.58 5.89 -22.19
N LYS A 358 10.86 6.10 -22.51
CA LYS A 358 11.40 5.97 -23.86
C LYS A 358 11.21 4.55 -24.38
N ALA A 359 10.69 4.42 -25.61
CA ALA A 359 10.58 3.14 -26.31
C ALA A 359 11.94 2.45 -26.47
N VAL A 360 11.93 1.11 -26.34
CA VAL A 360 13.13 0.28 -26.49
C VAL A 360 12.96 -0.65 -27.68
N GLU A 361 13.71 -0.39 -28.74
CA GLU A 361 13.65 -1.12 -30.01
C GLU A 361 14.59 -2.34 -30.08
N GLY A 362 14.27 -3.28 -30.98
CA GLY A 362 15.14 -4.40 -31.33
C GLY A 362 15.39 -5.40 -30.20
N ILE A 363 14.50 -5.46 -29.19
CA ILE A 363 14.54 -6.43 -28.09
C ILE A 363 13.54 -7.55 -28.37
N ASP A 364 13.97 -8.79 -28.16
CA ASP A 364 13.11 -9.95 -28.33
C ASP A 364 12.02 -9.98 -27.22
N ILE A 365 10.76 -10.09 -27.63
CA ILE A 365 9.61 -10.31 -26.76
C ILE A 365 9.08 -11.71 -27.00
N MET A 366 9.06 -12.53 -25.95
CA MET A 366 8.48 -13.85 -25.98
C MET A 366 7.00 -13.79 -25.59
N PHE A 367 6.15 -14.33 -26.46
CA PHE A 367 4.75 -14.62 -26.22
C PHE A 367 4.62 -16.12 -26.04
N GLU A 368 4.28 -16.57 -24.85
CA GLU A 368 4.17 -17.98 -24.50
C GLU A 368 2.74 -18.32 -24.10
N ARG A 369 2.16 -19.35 -24.70
CA ARG A 369 0.84 -19.83 -24.35
C ARG A 369 0.89 -20.71 -23.11
N LEU A 370 0.32 -20.19 -22.03
CA LEU A 370 0.14 -20.91 -20.77
C LEU A 370 -1.14 -21.77 -20.78
N ARG A 371 -2.20 -21.32 -21.46
CA ARG A 371 -3.48 -22.01 -21.59
C ARG A 371 -4.12 -21.78 -22.96
N GLY A 372 -4.95 -22.73 -23.39
CA GLY A 372 -5.62 -22.71 -24.69
C GLY A 372 -4.95 -23.62 -25.73
N ALA A 373 -5.66 -23.88 -26.82
CA ALA A 373 -5.22 -24.69 -27.96
C ALA A 373 -4.99 -23.85 -29.24
N GLY A 374 -5.31 -22.55 -29.20
CA GLY A 374 -5.15 -21.60 -30.30
C GLY A 374 -3.70 -21.32 -30.70
N LYS A 375 -3.51 -20.58 -31.80
CA LYS A 375 -2.20 -20.35 -32.44
C LYS A 375 -1.77 -18.89 -32.37
N LEU A 376 -0.46 -18.65 -32.35
CA LEU A 376 0.11 -17.30 -32.45
C LEU A 376 0.42 -16.99 -33.91
N CYS A 377 -0.14 -15.89 -34.40
CA CYS A 377 0.02 -15.41 -35.76
C CYS A 377 0.69 -14.03 -35.78
N SER A 378 1.40 -13.74 -36.86
CA SER A 378 1.86 -12.39 -37.20
C SER A 378 0.66 -11.46 -37.46
N VAL A 379 0.92 -10.16 -37.47
CA VAL A 379 -0.06 -9.13 -37.87
C VAL A 379 -0.54 -9.34 -39.33
N SER A 380 0.29 -9.94 -40.19
CA SER A 380 -0.07 -10.34 -41.55
C SER A 380 -0.88 -11.64 -41.63
N GLY A 381 -1.15 -12.29 -40.50
CA GLY A 381 -2.01 -13.46 -40.38
C GLY A 381 -1.32 -14.82 -40.55
N GLY A 382 0.00 -14.85 -40.80
CA GLY A 382 0.79 -16.07 -40.90
C GLY A 382 1.13 -16.65 -39.53
N GLU A 383 1.13 -17.98 -39.40
CA GLU A 383 1.49 -18.66 -38.15
C GLU A 383 2.97 -18.44 -37.83
N ILE A 384 3.26 -17.92 -36.63
CA ILE A 384 4.62 -17.67 -36.13
C ILE A 384 5.00 -18.61 -34.99
N GLY A 385 4.02 -19.32 -34.42
CA GLY A 385 4.24 -20.35 -33.42
C GLY A 385 2.95 -20.94 -32.86
N SER A 386 3.00 -22.18 -32.40
CA SER A 386 1.85 -22.88 -31.80
C SER A 386 1.82 -22.76 -30.26
N LYS A 387 2.98 -22.90 -29.59
CA LYS A 387 3.14 -22.75 -28.13
C LYS A 387 3.79 -21.42 -27.75
N SER A 388 4.80 -20.98 -28.47
CA SER A 388 5.48 -19.72 -28.21
C SER A 388 5.88 -19.03 -29.52
N ALA A 389 6.02 -17.71 -29.48
CA ALA A 389 6.55 -16.90 -30.56
C ALA A 389 7.46 -15.81 -29.98
N ILE A 390 8.57 -15.55 -30.66
CA ILE A 390 9.49 -14.46 -30.31
C ILE A 390 9.37 -13.38 -31.38
N VAL A 391 9.09 -12.16 -30.96
CA VAL A 391 8.93 -10.99 -31.85
C VAL A 391 9.80 -9.86 -31.33
N LYS A 392 10.62 -9.27 -32.19
CA LYS A 392 11.41 -8.10 -31.84
C LYS A 392 10.54 -6.85 -31.71
N THR A 393 10.84 -6.01 -30.73
CA THR A 393 10.25 -4.67 -30.65
C THR A 393 10.66 -3.85 -31.88
N ALA A 394 9.70 -3.15 -32.46
CA ALA A 394 9.93 -2.19 -33.54
C ALA A 394 10.56 -0.88 -33.01
N GLU A 395 10.87 0.07 -33.91
CA GLU A 395 11.41 1.39 -33.56
C GLU A 395 10.51 2.15 -32.57
N ASP A 396 9.20 1.94 -32.66
CA ASP A 396 8.19 2.50 -31.75
C ASP A 396 8.13 1.77 -30.38
N GLY A 397 9.01 0.80 -30.13
CA GLY A 397 9.08 -0.03 -28.93
C GLY A 397 8.00 -1.11 -28.83
N SER A 398 7.14 -1.25 -29.84
CA SER A 398 6.02 -2.20 -29.80
C SER A 398 6.37 -3.57 -30.36
N ALA A 399 5.76 -4.61 -29.80
CA ALA A 399 5.72 -5.96 -30.35
C ALA A 399 4.24 -6.40 -30.49
N ARG A 400 3.90 -6.94 -31.66
CA ARG A 400 2.50 -7.22 -32.03
C ARG A 400 2.34 -8.67 -32.49
N VAL A 401 1.37 -9.37 -31.90
CA VAL A 401 0.93 -10.71 -32.32
C VAL A 401 -0.59 -10.80 -32.34
N ILE A 402 -1.13 -11.77 -33.07
CA ILE A 402 -2.56 -12.10 -33.05
C ILE A 402 -2.70 -13.52 -32.50
N TYR A 403 -3.41 -13.68 -31.38
CA TYR A 403 -3.81 -14.99 -30.91
C TYR A 403 -5.09 -15.43 -31.62
N LYS A 404 -5.03 -16.52 -32.39
CA LYS A 404 -6.20 -17.12 -33.04
C LYS A 404 -6.68 -18.32 -32.23
N PRO A 405 -7.77 -18.20 -31.45
CA PRO A 405 -8.32 -19.33 -30.74
C PRO A 405 -8.89 -20.36 -31.73
N VAL A 406 -8.95 -21.63 -31.32
CA VAL A 406 -9.55 -22.76 -32.04
C VAL A 406 -11.07 -22.60 -32.13
N SER A 407 -11.69 -22.00 -31.11
CA SER A 407 -13.12 -21.65 -31.07
C SER A 407 -13.32 -20.28 -30.43
N GLN A 408 -14.45 -19.63 -30.69
CA GLN A 408 -14.75 -18.31 -30.10
C GLN A 408 -14.84 -18.33 -28.57
N ASP A 409 -15.20 -19.48 -27.99
CA ASP A 409 -15.37 -19.66 -26.54
C ASP A 409 -14.11 -20.18 -25.83
N GLU A 410 -12.98 -20.27 -26.53
CA GLU A 410 -11.75 -20.78 -25.95
C GLU A 410 -11.22 -19.84 -24.84
N VAL A 411 -11.10 -20.37 -23.62
CA VAL A 411 -10.37 -19.71 -22.55
C VAL A 411 -8.87 -19.93 -22.77
N PHE A 412 -8.13 -18.86 -23.02
CA PHE A 412 -6.69 -18.89 -23.24
C PHE A 412 -5.96 -17.93 -22.29
N GLN A 413 -4.67 -18.18 -22.08
CA GLN A 413 -3.80 -17.25 -21.38
C GLN A 413 -2.40 -17.31 -21.97
N LEU A 414 -1.80 -16.15 -22.18
CA LEU A 414 -0.44 -15.99 -22.62
C LEU A 414 0.38 -15.29 -21.54
N ASN A 415 1.63 -15.70 -21.38
CA ASN A 415 2.68 -14.92 -20.74
C ASN A 415 3.42 -14.12 -21.80
N VAL A 416 3.66 -12.83 -21.53
CA VAL A 416 4.47 -11.97 -22.38
C VAL A 416 5.63 -11.45 -21.55
N THR A 417 6.85 -11.62 -22.07
CA THR A 417 8.09 -11.31 -21.35
C THR A 417 9.20 -10.87 -22.28
N TYR A 418 10.09 -10.01 -21.80
CA TYR A 418 11.25 -9.50 -22.54
C TYR A 418 12.59 -10.06 -22.03
N ASP A 419 12.58 -10.72 -20.87
CA ASP A 419 13.76 -11.24 -20.18
C ASP A 419 13.55 -12.70 -19.70
N GLY A 420 12.36 -13.27 -19.87
CA GLY A 420 12.03 -14.61 -19.36
C GLY A 420 11.80 -14.63 -17.85
N LEU A 421 11.89 -13.48 -17.17
CA LEU A 421 11.70 -13.31 -15.73
C LEU A 421 10.44 -12.48 -15.44
N HIS A 422 10.22 -11.42 -16.21
CA HIS A 422 9.05 -10.57 -16.17
C HIS A 422 7.82 -11.37 -16.60
N VAL A 423 6.68 -11.15 -15.94
CA VAL A 423 5.43 -11.84 -16.26
C VAL A 423 4.31 -10.85 -16.50
N MET A 424 3.88 -10.75 -17.75
CA MET A 424 2.63 -10.07 -18.15
C MET A 424 1.64 -11.11 -18.66
N LEU A 425 0.49 -11.23 -18.01
CA LEU A 425 -0.54 -12.19 -18.41
C LEU A 425 -1.54 -11.52 -19.35
N VAL A 426 -1.87 -12.19 -20.46
CA VAL A 426 -2.82 -11.72 -21.47
C VAL A 426 -3.80 -12.84 -21.83
N PRO A 427 -5.11 -12.70 -21.52
CA PRO A 427 -5.72 -11.66 -20.70
C PRO A 427 -5.26 -11.67 -19.22
N GLU A 428 -5.33 -10.51 -18.55
CA GLU A 428 -4.86 -10.32 -17.17
C GLU A 428 -5.71 -11.09 -16.13
N GLU A 429 -7.01 -11.22 -16.38
CA GLU A 429 -7.97 -11.97 -15.57
C GLU A 429 -8.43 -13.17 -16.41
N LEU A 430 -8.34 -14.39 -15.86
CA LEU A 430 -9.04 -15.55 -16.39
C LEU A 430 -10.31 -15.74 -15.58
N ASP A 431 -11.45 -15.87 -16.26
CA ASP A 431 -12.67 -16.42 -15.68
C ASP A 431 -12.48 -17.93 -15.48
N GLU A 432 -11.72 -18.28 -14.45
CA GLU A 432 -11.71 -19.66 -13.96
C GLU A 432 -12.92 -19.86 -13.05
N LYS A 433 -13.78 -20.81 -13.40
CA LYS A 433 -14.67 -21.45 -12.42
C LYS A 433 -13.82 -21.81 -11.19
N PRO A 434 -14.36 -21.63 -9.96
CA PRO A 434 -13.60 -21.65 -8.73
C PRO A 434 -12.75 -22.92 -8.64
N CYS A 435 -11.43 -22.74 -8.72
CA CYS A 435 -10.50 -23.83 -8.50
C CYS A 435 -10.59 -24.22 -7.03
N VAL A 436 -10.97 -25.48 -6.81
CA VAL A 436 -11.04 -26.12 -5.51
C VAL A 436 -9.65 -26.05 -4.87
N SER A 437 -9.66 -25.70 -3.58
CA SER A 437 -8.53 -25.68 -2.64
C SER A 437 -7.28 -26.48 -3.06
N ALA A 438 -6.14 -25.78 -3.19
CA ALA A 438 -4.86 -26.40 -2.89
C ALA A 438 -4.79 -26.61 -1.37
N SER A 439 -5.16 -27.81 -0.92
CA SER A 439 -4.88 -28.30 0.42
C SER A 439 -3.40 -28.70 0.49
N PRO A 440 -2.74 -28.52 1.64
CA PRO A 440 -1.49 -29.20 1.95
C PRO A 440 -1.85 -30.62 2.40
N ASP A 441 -1.35 -31.64 1.68
CA ASP A 441 -1.18 -33.05 2.06
C ASP A 441 -1.78 -34.02 1.03
N TYR A 442 -0.93 -34.57 0.16
CA TYR A 442 -0.58 -35.99 0.09
C TYR A 442 0.43 -36.20 -1.05
N ILE A 443 1.64 -36.63 -0.68
CA ILE A 443 2.36 -37.63 -1.47
C ILE A 443 1.60 -38.93 -1.22
N THR A 444 0.95 -39.47 -2.25
CA THR A 444 0.65 -40.89 -2.35
C THR A 444 1.06 -41.34 -3.74
N ASP A 445 2.08 -42.18 -3.79
CA ASP A 445 2.47 -42.96 -4.96
C ASP A 445 1.35 -43.94 -5.35
N GLU A 446 1.23 -44.16 -6.67
CA GLU A 446 0.75 -45.35 -7.42
C GLU A 446 -0.27 -45.02 -8.54
N ASP A 447 0.31 -44.74 -9.72
CA ASP A 447 0.18 -45.39 -11.03
C ASP A 447 -1.03 -45.23 -11.99
N ASP A 448 -0.63 -44.88 -13.23
CA ASP A 448 -1.13 -45.20 -14.58
C ASP A 448 -2.29 -44.38 -15.22
N GLU A 449 -1.93 -43.24 -15.84
CA GLU A 449 -1.92 -43.05 -17.31
C GLU A 449 -1.07 -41.80 -17.66
N PRO A 450 -0.41 -41.74 -18.84
CA PRO A 450 0.73 -40.86 -19.06
C PRO A 450 0.28 -39.43 -19.28
N ASP A 451 0.29 -38.62 -18.22
CA ASP A 451 0.47 -37.19 -18.36
C ASP A 451 1.79 -37.00 -19.10
N GLU A 452 1.73 -36.47 -20.33
CA GLU A 452 2.88 -35.98 -21.05
C GLU A 452 3.69 -35.13 -20.07
N GLU A 453 4.86 -35.64 -19.68
CA GLU A 453 5.87 -34.90 -18.95
C GLU A 453 5.94 -33.52 -19.61
N ILE A 454 5.48 -32.49 -18.90
CA ILE A 454 5.88 -31.14 -19.22
C ILE A 454 7.38 -31.18 -19.00
N ASP A 455 8.10 -31.32 -20.11
CA ASP A 455 9.54 -31.23 -20.19
C ASP A 455 9.92 -29.84 -19.66
N VAL A 456 10.20 -29.77 -18.36
CA VAL A 456 10.69 -28.57 -17.67
C VAL A 456 12.12 -28.23 -18.14
N ASP A 457 12.72 -29.08 -18.99
CA ASP A 457 14.03 -28.90 -19.60
C ASP A 457 14.01 -28.23 -20.99
N SER A 458 12.96 -27.48 -21.35
CA SER A 458 13.10 -26.46 -22.40
C SER A 458 13.76 -25.18 -21.86
N VAL A 459 15.06 -25.30 -21.66
CA VAL A 459 16.10 -24.27 -21.58
C VAL A 459 15.82 -23.06 -22.49
N GLN A 460 15.73 -21.86 -21.90
CA GLN A 460 16.14 -20.56 -22.52
C GLN A 460 16.01 -19.32 -21.59
N GLY A 461 15.38 -19.43 -20.41
CA GLY A 461 15.03 -18.27 -19.57
C GLY A 461 16.19 -17.46 -18.98
N SER A 462 17.38 -18.03 -18.74
CA SER A 462 18.50 -17.29 -18.15
C SER A 462 19.36 -16.53 -19.19
N SER A 463 19.48 -17.05 -20.42
CA SER A 463 20.23 -16.35 -21.47
C SER A 463 19.46 -15.14 -21.99
N PHE A 464 18.13 -15.18 -21.98
CA PHE A 464 17.28 -14.13 -22.54
C PHE A 464 17.35 -12.81 -21.74
N ALA A 465 17.18 -12.84 -20.41
CA ALA A 465 17.38 -11.69 -19.52
C ALA A 465 18.80 -11.11 -19.56
N HIS A 466 19.77 -12.01 -19.52
CA HIS A 466 21.17 -11.65 -19.38
C HIS A 466 21.71 -10.98 -20.65
N ASN A 467 21.32 -11.48 -21.82
CA ASN A 467 21.64 -10.87 -23.11
C ASN A 467 21.05 -9.45 -23.25
N LEU A 468 19.88 -9.19 -22.65
CA LEU A 468 19.24 -7.89 -22.72
C LEU A 468 20.02 -6.81 -21.96
N SER A 469 20.40 -7.04 -20.71
CA SER A 469 21.15 -6.05 -19.90
C SER A 469 22.47 -5.67 -20.58
N LEU A 470 23.22 -6.68 -21.04
CA LEU A 470 24.47 -6.47 -21.79
C LEU A 470 24.24 -5.68 -23.07
N THR A 471 23.20 -6.01 -23.84
CA THR A 471 22.85 -5.29 -25.08
C THR A 471 22.54 -3.82 -24.80
N LEU A 472 21.79 -3.52 -23.73
CA LEU A 472 21.45 -2.15 -23.36
C LEU A 472 22.70 -1.36 -22.93
N ILE A 473 23.52 -1.91 -22.03
CA ILE A 473 24.77 -1.28 -21.58
C ILE A 473 25.65 -0.94 -22.78
N GLU A 474 25.86 -1.88 -23.70
CA GLU A 474 26.65 -1.65 -24.92
C GLU A 474 26.08 -0.51 -25.78
N ARG A 475 24.77 -0.56 -26.08
CA ARG A 475 24.12 0.47 -26.91
C ARG A 475 24.24 1.86 -26.30
N MET A 476 24.11 1.98 -24.99
CA MET A 476 24.10 3.27 -24.30
C MET A 476 25.48 3.93 -24.28
N PHE A 477 26.54 3.18 -23.96
CA PHE A 477 27.89 3.73 -24.00
C PHE A 477 28.33 4.10 -25.42
N ARG A 478 27.93 3.32 -26.43
CA ARG A 478 28.15 3.69 -27.83
C ARG A 478 27.37 4.95 -28.21
N PHE A 479 26.11 5.05 -27.82
CA PHE A 479 25.28 6.24 -28.05
C PHE A 479 25.89 7.51 -27.42
N LEU A 480 26.39 7.43 -26.19
CA LEU A 480 27.11 8.53 -25.55
C LEU A 480 28.37 8.92 -26.34
N LYS A 481 29.17 7.93 -26.77
CA LYS A 481 30.38 8.17 -27.56
C LYS A 481 30.08 8.85 -28.90
N GLU A 482 29.06 8.37 -29.61
CA GLU A 482 28.58 8.93 -30.88
C GLU A 482 28.08 10.38 -30.74
N ASN A 483 27.53 10.72 -29.57
CA ASN A 483 27.06 12.08 -29.25
C ASN A 483 28.13 12.94 -28.56
N ASP A 484 29.41 12.57 -28.70
CA ASP A 484 30.56 13.32 -28.16
C ASP A 484 30.49 13.48 -26.63
N VAL A 485 30.06 12.45 -25.90
CA VAL A 485 30.18 12.35 -24.44
C VAL A 485 31.21 11.27 -24.11
N ASN A 486 32.32 11.64 -23.49
CA ASN A 486 33.39 10.70 -23.17
C ASN A 486 33.25 10.20 -21.73
N VAL A 487 32.89 8.94 -21.53
CA VAL A 487 32.94 8.32 -20.20
C VAL A 487 34.39 7.92 -19.91
N VAL A 488 35.04 8.64 -19.00
CA VAL A 488 36.48 8.52 -18.73
C VAL A 488 36.79 7.44 -17.70
N SER A 489 35.99 7.35 -16.65
CA SER A 489 36.23 6.43 -15.53
C SER A 489 34.91 5.91 -14.97
N ILE A 490 34.86 4.60 -14.73
CA ILE A 490 33.84 3.93 -13.92
C ILE A 490 34.58 3.26 -12.76
N ASP A 491 34.32 3.70 -11.54
CA ASP A 491 34.97 3.20 -10.33
C ASP A 491 33.89 2.65 -9.38
N ASP A 492 33.92 1.36 -9.08
CA ASP A 492 32.87 0.67 -8.32
C ASP A 492 33.45 -0.28 -7.26
N HIS A 493 32.68 -0.54 -6.20
CA HIS A 493 33.04 -1.43 -5.10
C HIS A 493 31.96 -2.50 -4.84
N HIS A 494 30.87 -2.48 -5.61
CA HIS A 494 29.75 -3.38 -5.40
C HIS A 494 29.97 -4.76 -6.06
N PRO A 495 29.34 -5.83 -5.54
CA PRO A 495 29.43 -7.14 -6.15
C PRO A 495 28.88 -7.12 -7.58
N TYR A 496 29.70 -7.55 -8.53
CA TYR A 496 29.40 -7.44 -9.96
C TYR A 496 29.03 -8.78 -10.59
N ASN A 497 28.37 -8.70 -11.74
CA ASN A 497 28.22 -9.81 -12.65
C ASN A 497 29.46 -9.93 -13.59
N PRO A 498 30.13 -11.09 -13.68
CA PRO A 498 31.36 -11.25 -14.48
C PRO A 498 31.22 -10.91 -15.95
N GLU A 499 30.07 -11.18 -16.55
CA GLU A 499 29.81 -10.88 -17.95
C GLU A 499 29.62 -9.38 -18.20
N VAL A 500 29.02 -8.64 -17.26
CA VAL A 500 28.95 -7.17 -17.31
C VAL A 500 30.35 -6.56 -17.26
N LEU A 501 31.20 -7.02 -16.35
CA LEU A 501 32.61 -6.56 -16.31
C LEU A 501 33.33 -6.88 -17.62
N SER A 502 33.18 -8.10 -18.16
CA SER A 502 33.79 -8.50 -19.43
C SER A 502 33.35 -7.59 -20.60
N LEU A 503 32.08 -7.18 -20.65
CA LEU A 503 31.58 -6.21 -21.63
C LEU A 503 32.21 -4.83 -21.45
N LEU A 504 32.29 -4.34 -20.21
CA LEU A 504 32.91 -3.04 -19.92
C LEU A 504 34.39 -3.02 -20.29
N GLU A 505 35.14 -4.09 -20.00
CA GLU A 505 36.54 -4.25 -20.42
C GLU A 505 36.71 -4.28 -21.94
N LYS A 506 35.80 -4.97 -22.65
CA LYS A 506 35.73 -4.92 -24.12
C LYS A 506 35.53 -3.48 -24.61
N LEU A 507 34.59 -2.73 -24.05
CA LEU A 507 34.33 -1.33 -24.43
C LEU A 507 35.50 -0.39 -24.12
N VAL A 508 36.28 -0.68 -23.08
CA VAL A 508 37.56 0.00 -22.81
C VAL A 508 38.58 -0.30 -23.91
N SER A 509 38.75 -1.56 -24.30
CA SER A 509 39.68 -1.96 -25.37
C SER A 509 39.33 -1.34 -26.74
N GLU A 510 38.04 -1.06 -26.98
CA GLU A 510 37.53 -0.41 -28.19
C GLU A 510 37.59 1.13 -28.12
N GLY A 511 37.96 1.72 -26.98
CA GLY A 511 38.02 3.18 -26.78
C GLY A 511 36.66 3.86 -26.69
N VAL A 512 35.59 3.10 -26.43
CA VAL A 512 34.24 3.63 -26.16
C VAL A 512 34.20 4.22 -24.75
N ILE A 513 34.84 3.54 -23.79
CA ILE A 513 35.01 3.98 -22.40
C ILE A 513 36.52 4.15 -22.12
N GLY A 514 36.90 5.06 -21.23
CA GLY A 514 38.30 5.30 -20.87
C GLY A 514 38.89 4.21 -19.96
N SER A 515 38.28 3.95 -18.80
CA SER A 515 38.75 2.98 -17.81
C SER A 515 37.62 2.48 -16.91
N VAL A 516 37.79 1.27 -16.38
CA VAL A 516 36.87 0.61 -15.45
C VAL A 516 37.71 0.00 -14.33
N HIS A 517 37.35 0.29 -13.08
CA HIS A 517 38.01 -0.25 -11.88
C HIS A 517 36.96 -0.76 -10.91
N ILE A 518 36.96 -2.07 -10.64
CA ILE A 518 36.04 -2.69 -9.68
C ILE A 518 36.85 -3.33 -8.55
N HIS A 519 36.62 -2.90 -7.31
CA HIS A 519 37.19 -3.51 -6.10
C HIS A 519 36.09 -4.25 -5.35
N ALA A 520 35.73 -5.43 -5.84
CA ALA A 520 34.71 -6.28 -5.23
C ALA A 520 34.88 -7.75 -5.67
N ALA A 521 34.24 -8.66 -4.96
CA ALA A 521 34.05 -10.03 -5.42
C ALA A 521 32.81 -10.17 -6.33
N PRO A 522 32.76 -11.19 -7.21
CA PRO A 522 31.55 -11.51 -7.97
C PRO A 522 30.32 -11.73 -7.06
N ARG A 523 29.12 -11.44 -7.56
CA ARG A 523 27.87 -11.67 -6.82
C ARG A 523 27.80 -13.08 -6.20
N GLY A 524 27.52 -13.13 -4.90
CA GLY A 524 27.39 -14.38 -4.15
C GLY A 524 28.70 -14.92 -3.57
N VAL A 525 29.84 -14.27 -3.83
CA VAL A 525 31.15 -14.58 -3.24
C VAL A 525 31.44 -13.61 -2.09
N ASP A 526 32.05 -14.11 -1.02
CA ASP A 526 32.36 -13.34 0.19
C ASP A 526 33.79 -12.76 0.16
N GLU A 527 33.91 -11.49 0.54
CA GLU A 527 35.17 -10.84 0.89
C GLU A 527 35.32 -10.69 2.41
N ALA A 528 36.55 -10.82 2.92
CA ALA A 528 36.86 -10.57 4.32
C ALA A 528 36.68 -9.08 4.64
N ASP A 529 36.18 -8.76 5.85
CA ASP A 529 35.93 -7.36 6.27
C ASP A 529 37.20 -6.48 6.21
N GLU A 530 38.38 -7.07 6.33
CA GLU A 530 39.69 -6.40 6.28
C GLU A 530 40.10 -5.96 4.86
N ASP A 531 39.56 -6.61 3.83
CA ASP A 531 39.94 -6.40 2.42
C ASP A 531 38.96 -5.48 1.67
N LYS A 532 37.83 -5.15 2.30
CA LYS A 532 36.77 -4.34 1.70
C LYS A 532 37.20 -2.89 1.54
N LYS A 533 36.80 -2.30 0.42
CA LYS A 533 36.89 -0.85 0.17
C LYS A 533 35.52 -0.33 -0.24
N CYS A 534 35.24 0.93 0.05
CA CYS A 534 34.10 1.67 -0.48
C CYS A 534 34.54 2.55 -1.66
N GLY A 535 33.59 3.16 -2.38
CA GLY A 535 33.87 4.04 -3.50
C GLY A 535 34.74 5.25 -3.12
N ALA A 536 34.53 5.82 -1.94
CA ALA A 536 35.32 6.93 -1.41
C ALA A 536 36.79 6.54 -1.20
N ASP A 537 37.09 5.29 -0.80
CA ASP A 537 38.48 4.80 -0.72
C ASP A 537 39.14 4.83 -2.10
N LEU A 538 38.44 4.31 -3.12
CA LEU A 538 38.97 4.19 -4.48
C LEU A 538 39.32 5.57 -5.07
N ILE A 539 38.41 6.54 -4.93
CA ILE A 539 38.64 7.88 -5.49
C ILE A 539 39.69 8.64 -4.69
N TYR A 540 39.69 8.53 -3.35
CA TYR A 540 40.71 9.17 -2.52
C TYR A 540 42.11 8.66 -2.86
N GLU A 541 42.29 7.35 -2.94
CA GLU A 541 43.59 6.74 -3.30
C GLU A 541 44.06 7.14 -4.70
N LYS A 542 43.13 7.26 -5.67
CA LYS A 542 43.44 7.57 -7.06
C LYS A 542 43.72 9.06 -7.31
N MET A 543 42.97 9.95 -6.67
CA MET A 543 42.92 11.38 -7.03
C MET A 543 43.45 12.34 -5.96
N VAL A 544 43.57 11.91 -4.70
CA VAL A 544 43.91 12.79 -3.58
C VAL A 544 45.16 12.34 -2.84
N LYS A 545 45.27 11.04 -2.53
CA LYS A 545 46.35 10.50 -1.71
C LYS A 545 47.74 10.85 -2.27
N ASP A 546 48.63 11.29 -1.37
CA ASP A 546 50.02 11.66 -1.67
C ASP A 546 50.16 12.84 -2.67
N GLN A 547 49.06 13.53 -3.02
CA GLN A 547 49.08 14.76 -3.81
C GLN A 547 49.30 15.99 -2.91
N ARG A 548 49.67 17.12 -3.52
CA ARG A 548 49.88 18.39 -2.78
C ARG A 548 48.63 18.93 -2.06
N TRP A 549 47.44 18.47 -2.46
CA TRP A 549 46.15 18.85 -1.88
C TRP A 549 45.60 17.79 -0.92
N ASP A 550 46.33 16.70 -0.67
CA ASP A 550 46.00 15.76 0.39
C ASP A 550 46.09 16.46 1.75
N ASN A 551 45.10 16.24 2.62
CA ASN A 551 45.08 16.86 3.93
C ASN A 551 44.35 16.01 4.98
N PRO A 552 44.56 16.29 6.29
CA PRO A 552 43.98 15.50 7.36
C PRO A 552 42.45 15.49 7.39
N GLY A 553 41.79 16.55 6.91
CA GLY A 553 40.32 16.62 6.85
C GLY A 553 39.74 15.65 5.82
N LEU A 554 40.30 15.62 4.61
CA LEU A 554 39.89 14.71 3.53
C LEU A 554 40.15 13.25 3.89
N LYS A 555 41.31 12.95 4.49
CA LYS A 555 41.61 11.61 5.00
C LYS A 555 40.59 11.16 6.05
N HIS A 556 40.20 12.05 6.96
CA HIS A 556 39.22 11.75 8.01
C HIS A 556 37.80 11.55 7.43
N LEU A 557 37.41 12.32 6.41
CA LEU A 557 36.15 12.09 5.68
C LEU A 557 36.12 10.71 5.04
N ARG A 558 37.22 10.30 4.41
CA ARG A 558 37.39 8.97 3.80
C ARG A 558 37.22 7.86 4.85
N ASP A 559 37.88 7.99 6.00
CA ASP A 559 37.77 7.02 7.10
C ASP A 559 36.32 6.93 7.64
N ILE A 560 35.60 8.05 7.75
CA ILE A 560 34.19 8.07 8.16
C ILE A 560 33.31 7.37 7.11
N ALA A 561 33.48 7.68 5.82
CA ALA A 561 32.72 7.08 4.72
C ALA A 561 32.92 5.56 4.68
N HIS A 562 34.18 5.10 4.73
CA HIS A 562 34.58 3.70 4.76
C HIS A 562 33.85 2.91 5.85
N VAL A 563 33.88 3.41 7.09
CA VAL A 563 33.22 2.73 8.21
C VAL A 563 31.69 2.82 8.06
N GLN A 564 31.15 3.98 7.63
CA GLN A 564 29.71 4.22 7.47
C GLN A 564 29.07 3.29 6.46
N ASP A 565 29.65 3.22 5.27
CA ASP A 565 29.12 2.49 4.13
C ASP A 565 29.21 0.98 4.32
N LEU A 566 30.40 0.48 4.66
CA LEU A 566 30.67 -0.96 4.86
C LEU A 566 30.09 -1.52 6.16
N TYR A 567 29.51 -0.67 7.01
CA TYR A 567 28.93 -1.02 8.32
C TYR A 567 29.90 -1.83 9.21
N LEU A 568 31.18 -1.46 9.21
CA LEU A 568 32.24 -2.27 9.83
C LEU A 568 32.08 -2.38 11.36
N PRO A 569 32.30 -3.58 11.94
CA PRO A 569 32.46 -3.75 13.37
C PRO A 569 33.60 -2.91 13.94
N ARG A 570 33.48 -2.46 15.20
CA ARG A 570 34.45 -1.55 15.86
C ARG A 570 35.90 -2.03 15.82
N GLN A 571 36.13 -3.34 15.83
CA GLN A 571 37.47 -3.94 15.77
C GLN A 571 38.20 -3.71 14.43
N PHE A 572 37.45 -3.39 13.36
CA PHE A 572 37.96 -3.11 12.03
C PHE A 572 37.96 -1.61 11.70
N TRP A 573 37.70 -0.75 12.70
CA TRP A 573 37.75 0.70 12.47
C TRP A 573 39.20 1.17 12.34
N PRO A 574 39.50 2.11 11.42
CA PRO A 574 40.79 2.79 11.39
C PRO A 574 41.14 3.39 12.77
N GLU A 575 42.43 3.42 13.14
CA GLU A 575 42.86 3.99 14.43
C GLU A 575 42.46 5.47 14.63
N SER A 576 42.26 6.20 13.53
CA SER A 576 41.78 7.58 13.49
C SER A 576 40.32 7.73 13.93
N MET A 577 39.52 6.66 13.90
CA MET A 577 38.08 6.66 14.13
C MET A 577 37.70 6.46 15.61
N SER A 578 36.80 7.33 16.07
CA SER A 578 36.17 7.25 17.38
C SER A 578 34.65 7.07 17.28
N PRO A 579 33.94 6.72 18.38
CA PRO A 579 32.48 6.70 18.39
C PRO A 579 31.84 8.05 18.04
N LYS A 580 32.52 9.18 18.28
CA LYS A 580 32.04 10.51 17.89
C LYS A 580 32.08 10.69 16.38
N ASP A 581 33.12 10.19 15.71
CA ASP A 581 33.27 10.26 14.26
C ASP A 581 32.20 9.41 13.56
N ARG A 582 31.88 8.22 14.12
CA ARG A 582 30.75 7.42 13.66
C ARG A 582 29.42 8.16 13.78
N ALA A 583 29.22 8.89 14.89
CA ALA A 583 28.01 9.70 15.08
C ALA A 583 27.93 10.82 14.04
N LEU A 584 29.04 11.50 13.72
CA LEU A 584 29.10 12.50 12.66
C LEU A 584 28.73 11.92 11.29
N GLY A 585 29.26 10.75 10.92
CA GLY A 585 28.88 10.07 9.68
C GLY A 585 27.37 9.77 9.58
N ILE A 586 26.74 9.43 10.71
CA ILE A 586 25.29 9.27 10.81
C ILE A 586 24.56 10.60 10.63
N GLU A 587 25.03 11.69 11.24
CA GLU A 587 24.44 13.03 11.07
C GLU A 587 24.52 13.51 9.61
N ILE A 588 25.65 13.32 8.93
CA ILE A 588 25.77 13.65 7.50
C ILE A 588 24.84 12.75 6.67
N SER A 589 24.72 11.46 7.00
CA SER A 589 23.76 10.56 6.34
C SER A 589 22.30 11.01 6.54
N LYS A 590 21.95 11.55 7.73
CA LYS A 590 20.62 12.14 7.98
C LYS A 590 20.39 13.40 7.16
N LEU A 591 21.42 14.22 6.92
CA LEU A 591 21.33 15.39 6.05
C LEU A 591 21.01 14.99 4.59
N ILE A 592 21.64 13.93 4.09
CA ILE A 592 21.28 13.35 2.78
C ILE A 592 19.81 12.86 2.83
N GLY A 593 19.45 12.17 3.91
CA GLY A 593 18.08 11.69 4.17
C GLY A 593 17.03 12.81 4.27
N SER A 594 17.42 14.02 4.67
CA SER A 594 16.56 15.20 4.73
C SER A 594 16.31 15.85 3.38
N LEU A 595 16.80 15.23 2.29
CA LEU A 595 16.72 15.74 0.93
C LEU A 595 17.45 17.08 0.75
N PHE A 596 18.52 17.28 1.52
CA PHE A 596 19.39 18.44 1.37
C PHE A 596 20.14 18.38 0.02
N ASN A 597 20.52 19.54 -0.51
CA ASN A 597 21.15 19.62 -1.82
C ASN A 597 22.54 18.94 -1.81
N LYS A 598 22.69 17.87 -2.60
CA LYS A 598 23.92 17.06 -2.62
C LYS A 598 25.12 17.78 -3.23
N ILE A 599 24.88 18.66 -4.20
CA ILE A 599 25.94 19.48 -4.80
C ILE A 599 26.49 20.45 -3.77
N GLU A 600 25.62 21.12 -3.00
CA GLU A 600 26.00 22.00 -1.90
C GLU A 600 26.82 21.24 -0.84
N MET A 601 26.38 20.04 -0.44
CA MET A 601 27.16 19.19 0.48
C MET A 601 28.55 18.89 -0.04
N THR A 602 28.64 18.47 -1.30
CA THR A 602 29.90 18.12 -1.96
C THR A 602 30.83 19.33 -2.01
N MET A 603 30.31 20.50 -2.38
CA MET A 603 31.08 21.73 -2.49
C MET A 603 31.57 22.22 -1.12
N GLU A 604 30.76 22.17 -0.07
CA GLU A 604 31.21 22.57 1.28
C GLU A 604 32.24 21.58 1.86
N LEU A 605 32.03 20.27 1.71
CA LEU A 605 32.98 19.25 2.17
C LEU A 605 34.29 19.29 1.37
N SER A 606 34.30 19.77 0.13
CA SER A 606 35.54 19.95 -0.65
C SER A 606 36.49 21.01 -0.09
N LYS A 607 36.00 21.89 0.79
CA LYS A 607 36.80 22.96 1.42
C LYS A 607 37.52 22.50 2.71
N LEU A 608 37.43 21.22 3.06
CA LEU A 608 38.05 20.69 4.27
C LEU A 608 39.57 20.74 4.20
N GLU A 609 40.20 21.37 5.19
CA GLU A 609 41.67 21.42 5.35
C GLU A 609 42.16 20.65 6.58
N SER A 610 41.29 20.40 7.56
CA SER A 610 41.66 19.82 8.86
C SER A 610 40.57 18.92 9.45
N ARG A 611 40.98 18.05 10.39
CA ARG A 611 40.07 17.19 11.16
C ARG A 611 39.05 18.00 11.95
N GLU A 612 39.48 19.07 12.62
CA GLU A 612 38.61 19.95 13.40
C GLU A 612 37.56 20.66 12.52
N GLY A 613 37.91 20.97 11.27
CA GLY A 613 36.97 21.50 10.29
C GLY A 613 35.82 20.53 9.99
N LEU A 614 36.13 19.24 9.83
CA LEU A 614 35.13 18.19 9.62
C LEU A 614 34.29 17.96 10.88
N GLU A 615 34.92 17.92 12.06
CA GLU A 615 34.21 17.75 13.33
C GLU A 615 33.21 18.89 13.61
N ASN A 616 33.48 20.10 13.13
CA ASN A 616 32.61 21.26 13.28
C ASN A 616 31.68 21.53 12.08
N ILE A 617 31.72 20.72 11.01
CA ILE A 617 31.04 21.02 9.74
C ILE A 617 29.55 21.26 9.91
N MET A 618 28.89 20.44 10.75
CA MET A 618 27.44 20.53 10.97
C MET A 618 27.02 21.89 11.56
N CYS A 619 27.84 22.43 12.47
CA CYS A 619 27.57 23.71 13.11
C CYS A 619 28.01 24.90 12.27
N SER A 620 29.11 24.81 11.54
CA SER A 620 29.64 25.92 10.73
C SER A 620 28.79 26.22 9.51
N THR A 621 28.16 25.20 8.91
CA THR A 621 27.24 25.35 7.76
C THR A 621 25.78 25.54 8.19
N GLY A 622 25.44 25.17 9.44
CA GLY A 622 24.06 25.16 9.93
C GLY A 622 23.25 23.93 9.49
N TRP A 623 23.91 22.88 8.99
CA TRP A 623 23.29 21.60 8.63
C TRP A 623 22.63 20.89 9.81
N ASP A 624 23.09 21.16 11.03
CA ASP A 624 22.50 20.66 12.27
C ASP A 624 21.00 21.01 12.39
N LYS A 625 20.58 22.18 11.89
CA LYS A 625 19.17 22.60 11.87
C LYS A 625 18.32 21.74 10.95
N PHE A 626 18.81 21.44 9.75
CA PHE A 626 18.11 20.59 8.77
C PHE A 626 17.97 19.16 9.29
N VAL A 627 19.03 18.62 9.89
CA VAL A 627 18.97 17.30 10.51
C VAL A 627 17.99 17.28 11.67
N LYS A 628 17.98 18.33 12.51
CA LYS A 628 17.02 18.45 13.60
C LYS A 628 15.57 18.51 13.11
N GLU A 629 15.27 19.29 12.08
CA GLU A 629 13.95 19.34 11.45
C GLU A 629 13.55 17.98 10.87
N TYR A 630 14.48 17.30 10.20
CA TYR A 630 14.29 15.95 9.67
C TYR A 630 13.97 14.94 10.79
N GLU A 631 14.70 14.96 11.90
CA GLU A 631 14.46 14.10 13.06
C GLU A 631 13.13 14.42 13.74
N GLU A 632 12.78 15.69 13.89
CA GLU A 632 11.48 16.10 14.43
C GLU A 632 10.33 15.64 13.53
N GLY A 633 10.52 15.68 12.21
CA GLY A 633 9.59 15.10 11.24
C GLY A 633 9.50 13.58 11.34
N LEU A 634 10.64 12.88 11.41
CA LEU A 634 10.70 11.43 11.60
C LEU A 634 9.99 11.00 12.90
N LYS A 635 10.20 11.68 14.02
CA LYS A 635 9.54 11.35 15.30
C LYS A 635 8.02 11.32 15.20
N LYS A 636 7.41 12.13 14.32
CA LYS A 636 5.96 12.15 14.08
C LYS A 636 5.47 10.95 13.27
N VAL A 637 6.30 10.40 12.39
CA VAL A 637 5.90 9.34 11.44
C VAL A 637 6.45 7.95 11.79
N LEU A 638 7.58 7.86 12.50
CA LEU A 638 8.21 6.60 12.91
C LEU A 638 7.25 5.65 13.65
N PRO A 639 6.38 6.13 14.57
CA PRO A 639 5.38 5.26 15.20
C PRO A 639 4.45 4.55 14.20
N ARG A 640 4.26 5.10 12.99
CA ARG A 640 3.45 4.46 11.94
C ARG A 640 4.08 3.16 11.42
N THR A 641 5.38 2.95 11.58
CA THR A 641 6.03 1.67 11.21
C THR A 641 5.52 0.49 12.03
N GLU A 642 5.00 0.74 13.24
CA GLU A 642 4.40 -0.27 14.11
C GLU A 642 2.98 -0.66 13.70
N THR A 643 2.36 0.03 12.72
CA THR A 643 0.98 -0.24 12.29
C THR A 643 0.81 -1.60 11.60
N ASN A 644 1.83 -2.02 10.86
CA ASN A 644 1.79 -3.18 9.99
C ASN A 644 3.11 -3.94 10.07
N MET A 645 3.36 -4.56 11.23
CA MET A 645 4.54 -5.39 11.46
C MET A 645 4.16 -6.81 11.87
N GLY A 646 4.90 -7.76 11.33
CA GLY A 646 4.74 -9.19 11.59
C GLY A 646 6.06 -9.84 11.92
N ARG A 647 5.96 -11.00 12.56
CA ARG A 647 7.05 -11.88 12.90
C ARG A 647 6.79 -13.22 12.25
N MET A 648 7.75 -13.69 11.47
CA MET A 648 7.81 -15.05 10.96
C MET A 648 8.79 -15.83 11.84
N LEU A 649 8.30 -16.84 12.53
CA LEU A 649 9.09 -17.69 13.41
C LEU A 649 9.35 -19.02 12.73
N PHE A 650 10.63 -19.34 12.53
CA PHE A 650 11.07 -20.62 12.00
C PHE A 650 11.79 -21.41 13.07
N VAL A 651 11.72 -22.73 12.96
CA VAL A 651 12.50 -23.67 13.76
C VAL A 651 13.47 -24.44 12.89
N ARG A 652 14.69 -24.66 13.37
CA ARG A 652 15.70 -25.48 12.72
C ARG A 652 15.45 -26.95 13.05
N LYS A 653 15.16 -27.76 12.04
CA LYS A 653 14.95 -29.21 12.20
C LYS A 653 16.19 -29.84 12.87
N PRO A 654 16.03 -30.62 13.95
CA PRO A 654 17.14 -31.28 14.61
C PRO A 654 17.76 -32.34 13.69
N GLU A 655 19.08 -32.50 13.76
CA GLU A 655 19.76 -33.61 13.08
C GLU A 655 19.20 -34.95 13.57
N GLY A 656 18.63 -35.72 12.64
CA GLY A 656 17.96 -37.01 12.91
C GLY A 656 16.47 -36.91 13.25
N GLY A 657 15.85 -35.73 13.22
CA GLY A 657 14.39 -35.56 13.33
C GLY A 657 13.78 -35.67 14.73
N ASP A 658 14.58 -35.95 15.76
CA ASP A 658 14.10 -36.15 17.14
C ASP A 658 14.14 -34.85 17.96
N TRP A 659 12.99 -34.19 18.08
CA TRP A 659 12.81 -32.92 18.81
C TRP A 659 13.00 -33.07 20.32
N GLU A 660 12.47 -34.15 20.91
CA GLU A 660 12.46 -34.36 22.36
C GLU A 660 13.86 -34.65 22.91
N LYS A 661 14.67 -35.46 22.20
CA LYS A 661 16.04 -35.78 22.64
C LYS A 661 16.93 -34.55 22.78
N ARG A 662 16.71 -33.54 21.93
CA ARG A 662 17.51 -32.30 21.87
C ARG A 662 17.03 -31.21 22.84
N LEU A 663 15.97 -31.44 23.62
CA LEU A 663 15.53 -30.51 24.66
C LEU A 663 16.49 -30.49 25.86
N GLY A 664 16.63 -29.31 26.47
CA GLY A 664 17.32 -29.15 27.74
C GLY A 664 16.56 -29.84 28.88
N PHE A 665 17.27 -30.17 29.97
CA PHE A 665 16.71 -30.89 31.12
C PHE A 665 15.42 -30.24 31.69
N LYS A 666 15.37 -28.90 31.77
CA LYS A 666 14.19 -28.17 32.26
C LYS A 666 12.96 -28.31 31.37
N ASP A 667 13.13 -28.41 30.05
CA ASP A 667 12.01 -28.55 29.10
C ASP A 667 11.55 -30.01 29.02
N LYS A 668 12.45 -30.98 29.16
CA LYS A 668 12.10 -32.40 29.34
C LYS A 668 11.24 -32.63 30.60
N LEU A 669 11.57 -31.95 31.70
CA LEU A 669 10.72 -31.95 32.90
C LEU A 669 9.32 -31.37 32.62
N LYS A 670 9.20 -30.30 31.83
CA LYS A 670 7.89 -29.72 31.46
C LYS A 670 7.03 -30.67 30.64
N ILE A 671 7.62 -31.51 29.78
CA ILE A 671 6.87 -32.53 29.06
C ILE A 671 6.17 -33.47 30.04
N PHE A 672 6.89 -33.94 31.06
CA PHE A 672 6.34 -34.88 32.04
C PHE A 672 5.17 -34.30 32.85
N PHE A 673 5.19 -33.00 33.16
CA PHE A 673 4.16 -32.35 33.99
C PHE A 673 3.05 -31.65 33.20
N SER A 674 3.27 -31.30 31.94
CA SER A 674 2.41 -30.34 31.22
C SER A 674 2.17 -30.65 29.75
N ALA A 675 2.75 -31.73 29.21
CA ALA A 675 2.44 -32.12 27.83
C ALA A 675 0.98 -32.57 27.70
N PRO A 676 0.29 -32.18 26.61
CA PRO A 676 -0.99 -32.75 26.24
C PRO A 676 -0.94 -34.28 26.15
N LYS A 677 -2.07 -34.93 26.42
CA LYS A 677 -2.21 -36.39 26.27
C LYS A 677 -2.41 -36.82 24.81
N ASP A 678 -2.97 -35.93 24.01
CA ASP A 678 -3.16 -36.12 22.59
C ASP A 678 -1.80 -36.12 21.86
N PRO A 679 -1.50 -37.09 20.99
CA PRO A 679 -0.19 -37.21 20.34
C PRO A 679 0.20 -36.00 19.48
N GLU A 680 -0.75 -35.42 18.74
CA GLU A 680 -0.49 -34.28 17.86
C GLU A 680 -0.30 -33.00 18.67
N GLU A 681 -1.16 -32.77 19.68
CA GLU A 681 -0.99 -31.65 20.62
C GLU A 681 0.34 -31.77 21.39
N ARG A 682 0.76 -32.99 21.72
CA ARG A 682 2.05 -33.25 22.38
C ARG A 682 3.22 -32.93 21.47
N ASP A 683 3.19 -33.33 20.20
CA ASP A 683 4.26 -33.04 19.26
C ASP A 683 4.39 -31.52 19.01
N ALA A 684 3.27 -30.84 18.77
CA ALA A 684 3.24 -29.38 18.65
C ALA A 684 3.79 -28.68 19.90
N PHE A 685 3.46 -29.18 21.10
CA PHE A 685 4.00 -28.69 22.37
C PHE A 685 5.52 -28.88 22.48
N ILE A 686 6.03 -30.04 22.08
CA ILE A 686 7.47 -30.35 22.06
C ILE A 686 8.22 -29.43 21.09
N ARG A 687 7.72 -29.26 19.86
CA ARG A 687 8.29 -28.32 18.87
C ARG A 687 8.33 -26.89 19.42
N GLY A 688 7.26 -26.45 20.07
CA GLY A 688 7.17 -25.14 20.73
C GLY A 688 8.18 -24.96 21.87
N LEU A 689 8.46 -26.00 22.66
CA LEU A 689 9.51 -25.99 23.67
C LEU A 689 10.91 -25.93 23.04
N TYR A 690 11.14 -26.70 21.98
CA TYR A 690 12.43 -26.75 21.29
C TYR A 690 12.81 -25.38 20.69
N ALA A 691 11.83 -24.65 20.15
CA ALA A 691 11.99 -23.31 19.62
C ALA A 691 12.24 -22.21 20.70
N LYS A 692 12.10 -22.52 21.99
CA LYS A 692 12.42 -21.55 23.07
C LYS A 692 13.91 -21.25 23.13
N ASN A 693 14.76 -22.19 22.75
CA ASN A 693 16.20 -21.97 22.61
C ASN A 693 16.47 -21.08 21.37
N PRO A 694 17.06 -19.88 21.53
CA PRO A 694 17.38 -18.99 20.41
C PRO A 694 18.21 -19.67 19.31
N LYS A 695 19.13 -20.59 19.66
CA LYS A 695 19.96 -21.30 18.66
C LYS A 695 19.14 -22.22 17.74
N ASN A 696 17.97 -22.67 18.19
CA ASN A 696 17.12 -23.58 17.46
C ASN A 696 16.06 -22.86 16.62
N ARG A 697 15.96 -21.54 16.72
CA ARG A 697 14.95 -20.75 16.01
C ARG A 697 15.59 -19.65 15.17
N LEU A 698 14.86 -19.23 14.15
CA LEU A 698 15.20 -18.07 13.33
C LEU A 698 13.98 -17.15 13.32
N VAL A 699 14.22 -15.86 13.54
CA VAL A 699 13.19 -14.83 13.61
C VAL A 699 13.39 -13.83 12.48
N ILE A 700 12.45 -13.81 11.54
CA ILE A 700 12.36 -12.74 10.55
C ILE A 700 11.28 -11.77 11.02
N MET A 701 11.65 -10.53 11.27
CA MET A 701 10.69 -9.44 11.49
C MET A 701 10.45 -8.74 10.14
N ALA A 702 9.19 -8.53 9.79
CA ALA A 702 8.82 -7.83 8.58
C ALA A 702 7.89 -6.67 8.87
N ALA A 703 8.06 -5.55 8.17
CA ALA A 703 7.22 -4.37 8.30
C ALA A 703 6.84 -3.81 6.93
N LEU A 704 5.58 -3.40 6.79
CA LEU A 704 5.12 -2.64 5.63
C LEU A 704 5.51 -1.17 5.82
N SER A 705 6.14 -0.56 4.81
CA SER A 705 6.44 0.87 4.83
C SER A 705 5.15 1.67 4.96
N PRO A 706 5.02 2.53 5.98
CA PRO A 706 3.82 3.33 6.12
C PRO A 706 3.74 4.40 5.03
N PHE A 707 2.53 4.84 4.75
CA PHE A 707 2.29 6.00 3.89
C PHE A 707 2.75 7.29 4.60
N THR A 708 3.51 8.11 3.87
CA THR A 708 3.92 9.46 4.30
C THR A 708 3.36 10.47 3.32
N ASN A 709 2.61 11.43 3.82
CA ASN A 709 1.94 12.45 3.02
C ASN A 709 2.92 13.58 2.66
N ALA A 710 3.51 13.47 1.48
CA ALA A 710 4.44 14.48 0.97
C ALA A 710 3.84 15.90 0.92
N LYS A 711 2.52 16.06 0.77
CA LYS A 711 1.86 17.39 0.76
C LYS A 711 1.89 18.10 2.10
N LEU A 712 1.89 17.33 3.19
CA LEU A 712 2.00 17.87 4.54
C LEU A 712 3.47 18.06 4.94
N GLY A 713 4.41 17.88 4.00
CA GLY A 713 5.85 17.88 4.30
C GLY A 713 6.26 16.71 5.19
N GLU A 714 5.49 15.61 5.22
CA GLU A 714 5.83 14.48 6.08
C GLU A 714 7.12 13.79 5.60
N THR A 715 8.04 13.61 6.54
CA THR A 715 9.32 12.96 6.29
C THR A 715 9.13 11.51 5.86
N LYS A 716 9.78 11.09 4.77
CA LYS A 716 9.77 9.70 4.31
C LYS A 716 10.62 8.83 5.23
N ILE A 717 10.10 7.67 5.62
CA ILE A 717 10.83 6.68 6.41
C ILE A 717 11.61 5.76 5.47
N ASN A 718 12.94 5.78 5.57
CA ASN A 718 13.80 4.82 4.88
C ASN A 718 14.06 3.59 5.77
N VAL A 719 14.66 2.54 5.19
CA VAL A 719 14.92 1.25 5.87
C VAL A 719 15.83 1.45 7.10
N ALA A 720 16.85 2.32 7.00
CA ALA A 720 17.78 2.57 8.09
C ALA A 720 17.09 3.23 9.29
N SER A 721 16.25 4.24 9.07
CA SER A 721 15.44 4.89 10.09
C SER A 721 14.43 3.92 10.72
N ALA A 722 13.82 3.04 9.92
CA ALA A 722 12.92 2.01 10.43
C ALA A 722 13.66 1.00 11.32
N ILE A 723 14.85 0.53 10.92
CA ILE A 723 15.69 -0.37 11.72
C ILE A 723 16.13 0.30 13.02
N ASN A 724 16.60 1.54 12.95
CA ASN A 724 17.03 2.30 14.12
C ASN A 724 15.89 2.44 15.14
N TYR A 725 14.69 2.77 14.66
CA TYR A 725 13.51 2.87 15.51
C TYR A 725 13.07 1.51 16.09
N LEU A 726 12.88 0.50 15.23
CA LEU A 726 12.27 -0.77 15.63
C LEU A 726 13.23 -1.68 16.40
N LEU A 727 14.47 -1.82 15.94
CA LEU A 727 15.43 -2.78 16.52
C LEU A 727 16.29 -2.15 17.61
N HIS A 728 16.67 -0.87 17.49
CA HIS A 728 17.56 -0.22 18.45
C HIS A 728 16.81 0.57 19.53
N GLU A 729 15.87 1.44 19.16
CA GLU A 729 15.08 2.25 20.11
C GLU A 729 14.02 1.40 20.83
N LYS A 730 13.18 0.68 20.07
CA LYS A 730 12.12 -0.18 20.61
C LYS A 730 12.62 -1.55 21.09
N LYS A 731 13.84 -1.94 20.70
CA LYS A 731 14.49 -3.20 21.12
C LYS A 731 13.70 -4.44 20.71
N TYR A 732 13.02 -4.41 19.57
CA TYR A 732 12.45 -5.61 18.97
C TYR A 732 13.58 -6.51 18.46
N TYR A 733 13.45 -7.82 18.66
CA TYR A 733 14.45 -8.80 18.27
C TYR A 733 14.15 -9.35 16.87
N ALA A 734 15.17 -9.38 16.00
CA ALA A 734 15.10 -9.99 14.69
C ALA A 734 16.48 -10.54 14.29
N ASP A 735 16.53 -11.76 13.77
CA ASP A 735 17.75 -12.29 13.12
C ASP A 735 17.90 -11.68 11.71
N TYR A 736 16.77 -11.50 11.02
CA TYR A 736 16.65 -10.84 9.73
C TYR A 736 15.48 -9.85 9.75
N PHE A 737 15.63 -8.71 9.07
CA PHE A 737 14.62 -7.64 9.00
C PHE A 737 14.23 -7.36 7.56
N PHE A 738 12.94 -7.48 7.24
CA PHE A 738 12.38 -7.28 5.90
C PHE A 738 11.48 -6.03 5.89
N TYR A 739 11.79 -5.07 5.03
CA TYR A 739 11.02 -3.84 4.88
C TYR A 739 10.35 -3.79 3.52
N CYS A 740 9.02 -3.81 3.51
CA CYS A 740 8.22 -4.03 2.31
C CYS A 740 7.58 -2.71 1.84
N TYR A 741 7.82 -2.31 0.60
CA TYR A 741 7.09 -1.26 -0.10
C TYR A 741 5.99 -1.90 -0.97
N GLY A 742 5.04 -2.56 -0.30
CA GLY A 742 4.09 -3.46 -0.94
C GLY A 742 4.77 -4.72 -1.49
N SER A 743 4.22 -5.31 -2.57
CA SER A 743 4.80 -6.44 -3.31
C SER A 743 5.82 -6.02 -4.37
N GLN A 744 5.98 -4.70 -4.60
CA GLN A 744 6.83 -4.15 -5.65
C GLN A 744 8.30 -4.15 -5.28
N ILE A 745 8.63 -3.83 -4.02
CA ILE A 745 10.00 -3.77 -3.54
C ILE A 745 10.04 -4.28 -2.11
N MET A 746 10.96 -5.19 -1.82
CA MET A 746 11.28 -5.62 -0.47
C MET A 746 12.78 -5.47 -0.24
N THR A 747 13.17 -4.67 0.75
CA THR A 747 14.56 -4.49 1.16
C THR A 747 14.84 -5.23 2.45
N THR A 748 15.94 -5.97 2.51
CA THR A 748 16.26 -6.85 3.62
C THR A 748 17.59 -6.48 4.26
N ARG A 749 17.71 -6.75 5.56
CA ARG A 749 18.94 -6.60 6.35
C ARG A 749 19.11 -7.79 7.29
N LYS A 750 20.35 -8.10 7.65
CA LYS A 750 20.74 -9.10 8.66
C LYS A 750 21.27 -8.40 9.91
N PRO A 751 20.41 -8.10 10.91
CA PRO A 751 20.87 -7.51 12.17
C PRO A 751 21.73 -8.45 13.03
N ASN A 752 21.49 -9.78 12.94
CA ASN A 752 22.26 -10.77 13.68
C ASN A 752 23.38 -11.35 12.81
N ASN A 753 24.58 -10.79 12.94
CA ASN A 753 25.75 -11.24 12.17
C ASN A 753 26.23 -12.67 12.53
N GLU A 754 25.82 -13.22 13.67
CA GLU A 754 26.22 -14.59 14.08
C GLU A 754 25.45 -15.69 13.34
N ASP A 755 24.30 -15.36 12.72
CA ASP A 755 23.42 -16.34 12.09
C ASP A 755 23.75 -16.53 10.60
N GLU A 756 24.41 -17.61 10.21
CA GLU A 756 24.75 -17.87 8.80
C GLU A 756 23.73 -18.78 8.06
N THR A 757 22.50 -18.89 8.57
CA THR A 757 21.51 -19.82 8.00
C THR A 757 21.01 -19.38 6.62
N ILE A 758 20.85 -18.07 6.41
CA ILE A 758 20.28 -17.49 5.20
C ILE A 758 21.28 -16.49 4.62
N ASN A 759 21.63 -16.69 3.35
CA ASN A 759 22.28 -15.68 2.54
C ASN A 759 21.20 -14.83 1.86
N LEU A 760 21.11 -13.55 2.21
CA LEU A 760 20.05 -12.67 1.69
C LEU A 760 20.17 -12.45 0.18
N SER A 761 21.38 -12.46 -0.39
CA SER A 761 21.58 -12.24 -1.82
C SER A 761 20.87 -13.30 -2.66
N THR A 762 21.08 -14.57 -2.32
CA THR A 762 20.48 -15.71 -3.03
C THR A 762 19.03 -15.96 -2.64
N LEU A 763 18.63 -15.69 -1.39
CA LEU A 763 17.22 -15.77 -0.98
C LEU A 763 16.37 -14.74 -1.75
N MET A 764 16.87 -13.51 -1.95
CA MET A 764 16.14 -12.48 -2.69
C MET A 764 15.88 -12.89 -4.15
N GLN A 765 16.81 -13.62 -4.76
CA GLN A 765 16.60 -14.21 -6.09
C GLN A 765 15.52 -15.29 -6.11
N HIS A 766 15.39 -16.04 -5.01
CA HIS A 766 14.37 -17.09 -4.86
C HIS A 766 12.97 -16.52 -4.62
N ILE A 767 12.87 -15.43 -3.85
CA ILE A 767 11.59 -14.75 -3.58
C ILE A 767 11.14 -13.95 -4.81
N GLY A 768 12.04 -13.21 -5.46
CA GLY A 768 11.77 -12.45 -6.67
C GLY A 768 12.20 -13.21 -7.93
N THR A 769 13.26 -12.74 -8.57
CA THR A 769 13.84 -13.25 -9.81
C THR A 769 15.37 -13.30 -9.75
N LYS A 770 16.03 -13.95 -10.72
CA LYS A 770 17.51 -14.00 -10.78
C LYS A 770 18.21 -12.64 -10.91
N ALA A 771 17.50 -11.59 -11.34
CA ALA A 771 18.02 -10.22 -11.40
C ALA A 771 18.13 -9.55 -10.01
N ASP A 772 17.39 -10.06 -9.03
CA ASP A 772 17.39 -9.55 -7.66
C ASP A 772 18.64 -10.01 -6.86
N GLY A 773 18.86 -9.44 -5.68
CA GLY A 773 19.99 -9.80 -4.81
C GLY A 773 20.68 -8.62 -4.16
N GLY A 774 21.96 -8.80 -3.81
CA GLY A 774 22.79 -7.81 -3.14
C GLY A 774 23.92 -8.49 -2.36
N HIS A 775 24.22 -7.98 -1.16
CA HIS A 775 25.15 -8.62 -0.22
C HIS A 775 24.43 -9.65 0.66
N LYS A 776 25.19 -10.60 1.23
CA LYS A 776 24.63 -11.61 2.15
C LYS A 776 23.90 -11.02 3.36
N GLY A 777 24.30 -9.82 3.79
CA GLY A 777 23.70 -9.09 4.92
C GLY A 777 22.70 -8.01 4.53
N ALA A 778 22.58 -7.69 3.23
CA ALA A 778 21.73 -6.62 2.73
C ALA A 778 21.38 -6.85 1.25
N ALA A 779 20.12 -7.14 0.95
CA ALA A 779 19.67 -7.41 -0.42
C ALA A 779 18.27 -6.84 -0.68
N THR A 780 17.90 -6.71 -1.95
CA THR A 780 16.57 -6.24 -2.37
C THR A 780 15.98 -7.17 -3.43
N CYS A 781 14.66 -7.35 -3.43
CA CYS A 781 13.96 -8.04 -4.50
C CYS A 781 12.60 -7.42 -4.85
N GLN A 782 12.01 -7.87 -5.95
CA GLN A 782 10.62 -7.59 -6.32
C GLN A 782 9.77 -8.87 -6.28
N PRO A 783 9.08 -9.16 -5.16
CA PRO A 783 8.26 -10.37 -5.03
C PRO A 783 7.22 -10.54 -6.15
N LEU A 784 6.59 -9.45 -6.63
CA LEU A 784 5.58 -9.53 -7.69
C LEU A 784 6.10 -10.04 -9.03
N SER A 785 7.41 -9.93 -9.25
CA SER A 785 8.07 -10.33 -10.49
C SER A 785 8.30 -11.84 -10.54
N ASN A 786 8.11 -12.56 -9.43
CA ASN A 786 8.15 -14.00 -9.42
C ASN A 786 6.97 -14.56 -10.24
N PRO A 787 7.19 -15.48 -11.21
CA PRO A 787 6.10 -16.05 -12.02
C PRO A 787 5.02 -16.75 -11.21
N ASN A 788 5.40 -17.35 -10.08
CA ASN A 788 4.50 -18.05 -9.17
C ASN A 788 3.91 -17.13 -8.10
N PHE A 789 4.03 -15.81 -8.24
CA PHE A 789 3.45 -14.85 -7.30
C PHE A 789 1.92 -14.83 -7.40
N PRO A 790 1.17 -14.94 -6.28
CA PRO A 790 -0.30 -14.98 -6.30
C PRO A 790 -0.91 -13.60 -6.53
N LYS A 791 -0.81 -13.08 -7.76
CA LYS A 791 -1.22 -11.71 -8.15
C LYS A 791 -2.66 -11.38 -7.75
N LYS A 792 -3.61 -12.32 -7.91
CA LYS A 792 -5.03 -12.10 -7.57
C LYS A 792 -5.24 -11.61 -6.13
N ARG A 793 -4.42 -12.07 -5.18
CA ARG A 793 -4.55 -11.75 -3.75
C ARG A 793 -3.51 -10.75 -3.24
N LEU A 794 -2.28 -10.82 -3.77
CA LEU A 794 -1.13 -10.10 -3.21
C LEU A 794 -0.54 -9.04 -4.14
N LEU A 795 -1.19 -8.70 -5.28
CA LEU A 795 -0.71 -7.62 -6.15
C LEU A 795 -0.63 -6.28 -5.42
N LYS A 796 -1.63 -5.96 -4.59
CA LYS A 796 -1.67 -4.75 -3.75
C LYS A 796 -1.61 -5.14 -2.29
N VAL A 797 -0.40 -5.28 -1.76
CA VAL A 797 -0.18 -5.55 -0.34
C VAL A 797 -0.46 -4.29 0.48
N GLY A 798 -1.29 -4.41 1.51
CA GLY A 798 -1.62 -3.34 2.45
C GLY A 798 -2.15 -3.92 3.77
N ASP A 799 -2.76 -3.08 4.59
CA ASP A 799 -3.28 -3.47 5.92
C ASP A 799 -4.22 -4.70 5.89
N ARG A 800 -4.84 -5.04 4.76
CA ARG A 800 -5.82 -6.14 4.67
C ARG A 800 -5.19 -7.52 4.51
N ASN A 801 -4.08 -7.62 3.80
CA ASN A 801 -3.48 -8.87 3.34
C ASN A 801 -1.99 -8.99 3.69
N ILE A 802 -1.46 -8.09 4.53
CA ILE A 802 -0.04 -8.09 4.90
C ILE A 802 0.43 -9.39 5.57
N LEU A 803 -0.39 -9.98 6.44
CA LEU A 803 -0.04 -11.24 7.09
C LEU A 803 -0.08 -12.42 6.11
N GLU A 804 -1.03 -12.42 5.16
CA GLU A 804 -1.05 -13.40 4.06
C GLU A 804 0.20 -13.26 3.18
N PHE A 805 0.65 -12.03 2.91
CA PHE A 805 1.91 -11.77 2.23
C PHE A 805 3.11 -12.31 3.01
N PHE A 806 3.15 -12.18 4.34
CA PHE A 806 4.20 -12.77 5.15
C PHE A 806 4.17 -14.30 5.15
N TYR A 807 3.00 -14.95 5.04
CA TYR A 807 2.93 -16.40 4.82
C TYR A 807 3.53 -16.80 3.47
N TYR A 808 3.28 -16.05 2.39
CA TYR A 808 3.93 -16.29 1.09
C TYR A 808 5.45 -16.19 1.20
N ILE A 809 5.96 -15.13 1.82
CA ILE A 809 7.40 -14.94 2.04
C ILE A 809 7.98 -16.08 2.88
N ALA A 810 7.28 -16.49 3.94
CA ALA A 810 7.72 -17.59 4.79
C ALA A 810 7.77 -18.94 4.06
N GLY A 811 6.82 -19.19 3.16
CA GLY A 811 6.85 -20.33 2.25
C GLY A 811 8.11 -20.34 1.38
N LYS A 812 8.44 -19.19 0.76
CA LYS A 812 9.68 -19.04 -0.02
C LYS A 812 10.95 -19.22 0.78
N VAL A 813 10.97 -18.81 2.05
CA VAL A 813 12.10 -19.07 2.95
C VAL A 813 12.24 -20.58 3.24
N CYS A 814 11.13 -21.30 3.44
CA CYS A 814 11.17 -22.76 3.66
C CYS A 814 11.60 -23.53 2.41
N GLU A 815 11.14 -23.11 1.22
CA GLU A 815 11.61 -23.66 -0.06
C GLU A 815 13.13 -23.47 -0.23
N TYR A 816 13.64 -22.27 0.06
CA TYR A 816 15.06 -21.94 -0.05
C TYR A 816 15.93 -22.69 0.98
N ALA A 817 15.45 -22.82 2.21
CA ALA A 817 16.16 -23.46 3.32
C ALA A 817 15.34 -24.62 3.91
N PRO A 818 15.40 -25.84 3.34
CA PRO A 818 14.56 -26.99 3.75
C PRO A 818 14.73 -27.47 5.20
N ARG A 819 15.83 -27.05 5.85
CA ARG A 819 16.11 -27.30 7.28
C ARG A 819 15.28 -26.40 8.20
N LEU A 820 14.66 -25.35 7.67
CA LEU A 820 13.74 -24.49 8.40
C LEU A 820 12.30 -25.00 8.23
N GLU A 821 11.54 -24.89 9.31
CA GLU A 821 10.11 -25.15 9.32
C GLU A 821 9.40 -23.93 9.91
N LEU A 822 8.38 -23.43 9.21
CA LEU A 822 7.57 -22.31 9.68
C LEU A 822 6.71 -22.76 10.86
N LEU A 823 6.92 -22.15 12.02
CA LEU A 823 6.06 -22.36 13.19
C LEU A 823 4.87 -21.42 13.20
N SER A 824 5.09 -20.14 12.90
CA SER A 824 4.00 -19.16 12.90
C SER A 824 4.34 -17.88 12.15
N VAL A 825 3.30 -17.23 11.65
CA VAL A 825 3.29 -15.82 11.26
C VAL A 825 2.33 -15.10 12.19
N SER A 826 2.84 -14.15 12.97
CA SER A 826 2.02 -13.42 13.95
C SER A 826 2.37 -11.93 13.96
N PRO A 827 1.48 -11.05 14.45
CA PRO A 827 1.88 -9.71 14.83
C PRO A 827 3.08 -9.70 15.79
N VAL A 828 3.92 -8.67 15.72
CA VAL A 828 5.03 -8.49 16.66
C VAL A 828 4.47 -8.11 18.02
N ALA A 829 4.82 -8.83 19.08
CA ALA A 829 4.34 -8.52 20.43
C ALA A 829 4.90 -7.18 20.92
N VAL A 830 4.02 -6.29 21.36
CA VAL A 830 4.40 -4.92 21.78
C VAL A 830 4.05 -4.72 23.25
N LYS A 831 4.95 -4.05 23.98
CA LYS A 831 4.67 -3.69 25.38
C LYS A 831 3.64 -2.57 25.47
N LYS A 832 3.83 -1.50 24.69
CA LYS A 832 2.93 -0.35 24.58
C LYS A 832 3.20 0.35 23.25
N TYR A 833 2.15 0.65 22.50
CA TYR A 833 2.24 1.51 21.32
C TYR A 833 2.37 2.99 21.73
N ASP A 834 2.60 3.86 20.75
CA ASP A 834 2.47 5.30 20.98
C ASP A 834 1.06 5.66 21.51
N ASP A 835 0.99 6.66 22.39
CA ASP A 835 -0.24 7.04 23.09
C ASP A 835 -1.39 7.41 22.12
N SER A 836 -1.07 7.93 20.94
CA SER A 836 -2.05 8.25 19.90
C SER A 836 -2.75 7.01 19.32
N TYR A 837 -2.07 5.85 19.33
CA TYR A 837 -2.66 4.57 18.93
C TYR A 837 -3.30 3.86 20.12
N GLU A 838 -2.65 3.83 21.29
CA GLU A 838 -3.20 3.14 22.48
C GLU A 838 -4.57 3.68 22.87
N ARG A 839 -4.78 5.01 22.84
CA ARG A 839 -6.10 5.62 23.11
C ARG A 839 -7.20 5.11 22.18
N VAL A 840 -6.85 4.82 20.93
CA VAL A 840 -7.80 4.30 19.93
C VAL A 840 -7.99 2.81 20.09
N LEU A 841 -6.91 2.05 20.32
CA LEU A 841 -6.93 0.60 20.57
C LEU A 841 -7.72 0.27 21.84
N GLU A 842 -7.64 1.09 22.89
CA GLU A 842 -8.46 0.95 24.10
C GLU A 842 -9.96 0.97 23.79
N LYS A 843 -10.39 1.65 22.72
CA LYS A 843 -11.81 1.65 22.30
C LYS A 843 -12.28 0.30 21.80
N LEU A 844 -11.38 -0.61 21.43
CA LEU A 844 -11.73 -1.98 21.05
C LEU A 844 -12.43 -2.71 22.18
N ARG A 845 -12.12 -2.43 23.46
CA ARG A 845 -12.76 -3.08 24.63
C ARG A 845 -14.28 -2.96 24.66
N TYR A 846 -14.80 -1.94 24.00
CA TYR A 846 -16.23 -1.69 23.88
C TYR A 846 -16.91 -2.52 22.78
N ASN A 847 -16.14 -3.15 21.89
CA ASN A 847 -16.66 -3.87 20.74
C ASN A 847 -15.97 -5.23 20.62
N VAL A 848 -16.10 -6.04 21.68
CA VAL A 848 -15.57 -7.41 21.74
C VAL A 848 -16.69 -8.37 22.09
N ILE A 849 -16.81 -9.42 21.28
CA ILE A 849 -17.71 -10.55 21.50
C ILE A 849 -16.85 -11.81 21.58
N GLU A 850 -17.06 -12.61 22.61
CA GLU A 850 -16.44 -13.91 22.80
C GLU A 850 -17.35 -15.01 22.26
N TYR A 851 -16.76 -15.90 21.47
CA TYR A 851 -17.37 -17.15 21.04
C TYR A 851 -16.73 -18.31 21.78
N THR A 852 -17.56 -19.16 22.37
CA THR A 852 -17.15 -20.49 22.81
C THR A 852 -17.52 -21.48 21.71
N LEU A 853 -16.53 -22.12 21.09
CA LEU A 853 -16.75 -23.21 20.15
C LEU A 853 -16.57 -24.53 20.89
N THR A 854 -17.45 -25.49 20.63
CA THR A 854 -17.42 -26.84 21.21
C THR A 854 -17.35 -27.88 20.11
N GLU A 855 -16.44 -28.83 20.26
CA GLU A 855 -16.30 -29.97 19.38
C GLU A 855 -17.43 -30.97 19.60
N SER A 856 -18.15 -31.32 18.53
CA SER A 856 -19.37 -32.13 18.58
C SER A 856 -19.15 -33.54 19.14
N ALA A 857 -17.96 -34.12 18.96
CA ALA A 857 -17.65 -35.49 19.39
C ALA A 857 -17.08 -35.58 20.81
N SER A 858 -16.19 -34.66 21.19
CA SER A 858 -15.41 -34.76 22.43
C SER A 858 -15.90 -33.83 23.54
N GLY A 859 -16.69 -32.80 23.21
CA GLY A 859 -17.06 -31.72 24.12
C GLY A 859 -15.90 -30.77 24.48
N LYS A 860 -14.72 -30.91 23.86
CA LYS A 860 -13.62 -29.95 24.01
C LYS A 860 -14.07 -28.56 23.57
N THR A 861 -13.55 -27.53 24.24
CA THR A 861 -13.91 -26.14 23.96
C THR A 861 -12.71 -25.32 23.54
N MET A 862 -12.93 -24.33 22.68
CA MET A 862 -11.97 -23.32 22.26
C MET A 862 -12.63 -21.94 22.22
N LYS A 863 -11.82 -20.88 22.28
CA LYS A 863 -12.28 -19.50 22.33
C LYS A 863 -11.89 -18.75 21.05
N ALA A 864 -12.88 -18.11 20.45
CA ALA A 864 -12.66 -17.11 19.41
C ALA A 864 -13.17 -15.74 19.89
N VAL A 865 -12.59 -14.66 19.36
CA VAL A 865 -13.01 -13.29 19.64
C VAL A 865 -13.40 -12.60 18.34
N LEU A 866 -14.61 -12.04 18.30
CA LEU A 866 -15.04 -11.10 17.26
C LEU A 866 -14.82 -9.67 17.74
N THR A 867 -14.14 -8.86 16.95
CA THR A 867 -13.98 -7.41 17.17
C THR A 867 -14.12 -6.61 15.87
N LYS A 868 -14.17 -5.29 15.94
CA LYS A 868 -14.28 -4.40 14.78
C LYS A 868 -13.35 -3.20 14.87
N ALA A 869 -13.10 -2.59 13.71
CA ALA A 869 -12.28 -1.39 13.62
C ALA A 869 -12.76 -0.30 14.61
N PRO A 870 -11.86 0.27 15.43
CA PRO A 870 -12.22 1.31 16.38
C PRO A 870 -12.53 2.63 15.65
N LYS A 871 -13.41 3.45 16.23
CA LYS A 871 -13.68 4.79 15.70
C LYS A 871 -12.53 5.75 16.03
N VAL A 872 -12.05 6.43 14.99
CA VAL A 872 -10.96 7.43 15.07
C VAL A 872 -11.57 8.83 14.97
N ALA A 873 -11.10 9.76 15.81
CA ALA A 873 -11.48 11.16 15.76
C ALA A 873 -11.08 11.81 14.42
N LYS A 874 -11.96 12.67 13.88
CA LYS A 874 -11.73 13.35 12.59
C LYS A 874 -10.89 14.62 12.70
N ASP A 875 -10.59 15.07 13.91
CA ASP A 875 -9.83 16.30 14.20
C ASP A 875 -8.30 16.10 14.14
N GLY A 876 -7.84 14.89 13.81
CA GLY A 876 -6.42 14.55 13.72
C GLY A 876 -5.72 14.29 15.06
N SER A 877 -6.46 14.29 16.18
CA SER A 877 -5.91 13.99 17.52
C SER A 877 -5.61 12.51 17.74
N GLU A 878 -6.13 11.64 16.88
CA GLU A 878 -6.05 10.18 16.98
C GLU A 878 -5.51 9.57 15.68
N ASN A 879 -4.62 8.58 15.82
CA ASN A 879 -4.09 7.85 14.69
C ASN A 879 -4.85 6.54 14.46
N LYS A 880 -5.16 6.23 13.20
CA LYS A 880 -5.85 4.99 12.83
C LYS A 880 -4.89 3.79 13.01
N PRO A 881 -5.19 2.82 13.89
CA PRO A 881 -4.36 1.63 14.04
C PRO A 881 -4.44 0.72 12.82
N GLY A 882 -3.33 0.04 12.52
CA GLY A 882 -3.28 -1.00 11.48
C GLY A 882 -3.79 -2.34 11.99
N ILE A 883 -3.98 -3.32 11.09
CA ILE A 883 -4.55 -4.63 11.45
C ILE A 883 -3.69 -5.36 12.48
N THR A 884 -2.36 -5.30 12.32
CA THR A 884 -1.45 -6.09 13.16
C THR A 884 -1.48 -5.60 14.61
N GLN A 885 -1.63 -4.28 14.82
CA GLN A 885 -1.83 -3.70 16.15
C GLN A 885 -3.16 -4.13 16.78
N ILE A 886 -4.24 -4.18 15.98
CA ILE A 886 -5.55 -4.62 16.47
C ILE A 886 -5.52 -6.09 16.88
N LEU A 887 -4.92 -6.95 16.05
CA LEU A 887 -4.79 -8.38 16.33
C LEU A 887 -3.88 -8.63 17.55
N GLU A 888 -2.74 -7.96 17.63
CA GLU A 888 -1.83 -8.06 18.77
C GLU A 888 -2.50 -7.58 20.07
N TRP A 889 -3.10 -6.40 20.06
CA TRP A 889 -3.75 -5.82 21.23
C TRP A 889 -4.92 -6.70 21.70
N THR A 890 -5.74 -7.19 20.77
CA THR A 890 -6.84 -8.11 21.06
C THR A 890 -6.32 -9.42 21.65
N GLY A 891 -5.31 -10.02 21.02
CA GLY A 891 -4.71 -11.26 21.46
C GLY A 891 -4.07 -11.16 22.85
N ARG A 892 -3.34 -10.08 23.12
CA ARG A 892 -2.70 -9.78 24.40
C ARG A 892 -3.71 -9.66 25.54
N ASN A 893 -4.85 -9.01 25.30
CA ASN A 893 -5.86 -8.72 26.33
C ASN A 893 -6.86 -9.85 26.55
N TYR A 894 -7.25 -10.58 25.49
CA TYR A 894 -8.32 -11.60 25.59
C TYR A 894 -7.84 -13.05 25.46
N LYS A 895 -6.59 -13.26 25.00
CA LYS A 895 -5.95 -14.57 24.81
C LYS A 895 -6.84 -15.63 24.11
N PRO A 896 -7.43 -15.33 22.95
CA PRO A 896 -8.21 -16.32 22.20
C PRO A 896 -7.31 -17.24 21.38
N GLU A 897 -7.81 -18.40 20.98
CA GLU A 897 -7.20 -19.22 19.93
C GLU A 897 -7.38 -18.57 18.54
N TYR A 898 -8.53 -17.92 18.30
CA TYR A 898 -8.87 -17.28 17.02
C TYR A 898 -9.37 -15.84 17.19
N ILE A 899 -9.01 -14.96 16.26
CA ILE A 899 -9.50 -13.58 16.21
C ILE A 899 -10.21 -13.36 14.88
N PHE A 900 -11.44 -12.89 14.95
CA PHE A 900 -12.23 -12.45 13.82
C PHE A 900 -12.35 -10.93 13.87
N PHE A 901 -11.81 -10.24 12.88
CA PHE A 901 -11.76 -8.79 12.84
C PHE A 901 -12.63 -8.26 11.70
N LEU A 902 -13.56 -7.34 12.01
CA LEU A 902 -14.43 -6.69 11.04
C LEU A 902 -13.96 -5.28 10.71
N GLN A 903 -13.73 -4.99 9.43
CA GLN A 903 -13.47 -3.63 8.97
C GLN A 903 -14.78 -2.82 8.85
N GLY A 904 -14.67 -1.50 9.04
CA GLY A 904 -15.80 -0.57 8.92
C GLY A 904 -16.53 -0.73 7.59
N GLY A 905 -17.87 -0.71 7.59
CA GLY A 905 -18.68 -0.95 6.38
C GLY A 905 -18.76 -2.42 5.94
N MET A 906 -18.19 -3.37 6.72
CA MET A 906 -18.14 -4.82 6.43
C MET A 906 -17.43 -5.19 5.12
N TYR A 907 -16.59 -4.30 4.58
CA TYR A 907 -15.84 -4.54 3.34
C TYR A 907 -14.90 -5.74 3.43
N SER A 908 -14.42 -6.06 4.63
CA SER A 908 -13.66 -7.28 4.88
C SER A 908 -13.85 -7.75 6.31
N MET A 909 -13.69 -9.06 6.49
CA MET A 909 -13.55 -9.72 7.77
C MET A 909 -12.34 -10.63 7.72
N GLU A 910 -11.34 -10.33 8.52
CA GLU A 910 -10.12 -11.11 8.61
C GLU A 910 -10.27 -12.16 9.73
N LEU A 911 -10.15 -13.43 9.35
CA LEU A 911 -10.17 -14.58 10.23
C LEU A 911 -8.72 -14.98 10.49
N PHE A 912 -8.26 -14.91 11.74
CA PHE A 912 -6.87 -15.13 12.10
C PHE A 912 -6.73 -16.23 13.15
N ASN A 913 -5.85 -17.19 12.89
CA ASN A 913 -5.39 -18.15 13.89
C ASN A 913 -4.32 -17.48 14.77
N TYR A 914 -4.67 -17.16 16.01
CA TYR A 914 -3.78 -16.46 16.93
C TYR A 914 -2.89 -17.42 17.73
N ALA A 915 -3.44 -18.54 18.18
CA ALA A 915 -2.75 -19.44 19.12
C ALA A 915 -3.14 -20.92 19.02
N ASP A 916 -3.81 -21.36 17.95
CA ASP A 916 -4.11 -22.79 17.74
C ASP A 916 -3.05 -23.46 16.85
N PRO A 917 -2.11 -24.23 17.42
CA PRO A 917 -1.06 -24.88 16.63
C PRO A 917 -1.59 -25.98 15.69
N LEU A 918 -2.77 -26.56 15.99
CA LEU A 918 -3.36 -27.62 15.18
C LEU A 918 -4.33 -27.10 14.11
N LYS A 919 -4.59 -25.79 14.11
CA LYS A 919 -5.46 -25.12 13.11
C LYS A 919 -6.81 -25.83 12.95
N LYS A 920 -7.47 -26.14 14.06
CA LYS A 920 -8.68 -26.98 14.13
C LYS A 920 -9.87 -26.40 13.36
N LEU A 921 -9.90 -25.09 13.15
CA LEU A 921 -10.87 -24.42 12.28
C LEU A 921 -10.32 -24.21 10.87
N ASP A 922 -11.07 -24.69 9.88
CA ASP A 922 -10.88 -24.35 8.47
C ASP A 922 -11.32 -22.91 8.21
N LEU A 923 -10.37 -21.98 8.34
CA LEU A 923 -10.60 -20.56 8.11
C LEU A 923 -10.97 -20.24 6.64
N PRO A 924 -10.34 -20.86 5.62
CA PRO A 924 -10.77 -20.70 4.23
C PRO A 924 -12.25 -21.07 4.01
N ALA A 925 -12.71 -22.24 4.45
CA ALA A 925 -14.12 -22.63 4.31
C ALA A 925 -15.05 -21.65 5.05
N LEU A 926 -14.65 -21.22 6.25
CA LEU A 926 -15.42 -20.26 7.04
C LEU A 926 -15.55 -18.90 6.35
N SER A 927 -14.48 -18.44 5.68
CA SER A 927 -14.52 -17.16 4.97
C SER A 927 -15.54 -17.15 3.83
N ARG A 928 -15.64 -18.25 3.06
CA ARG A 928 -16.64 -18.42 1.99
C ARG A 928 -18.06 -18.39 2.52
N LEU A 929 -18.27 -19.03 3.66
CA LEU A 929 -19.58 -19.11 4.30
C LEU A 929 -20.10 -17.76 4.79
N VAL A 930 -19.19 -16.91 5.28
CA VAL A 930 -19.50 -15.56 5.75
C VAL A 930 -19.58 -14.55 4.62
N GLY A 931 -18.71 -14.69 3.61
CA GLY A 931 -18.59 -13.80 2.45
C GLY A 931 -19.12 -14.41 1.16
N TRP A 932 -18.27 -14.53 0.14
CA TRP A 932 -18.54 -15.07 -1.20
C TRP A 932 -17.80 -16.38 -1.46
N ASP A 933 -18.25 -17.18 -2.43
CA ASP A 933 -17.67 -18.50 -2.73
C ASP A 933 -16.17 -18.44 -3.12
N GLU A 934 -15.72 -17.32 -3.71
CA GLU A 934 -14.31 -17.08 -4.05
C GLU A 934 -13.45 -16.53 -2.90
N ASP A 935 -14.06 -16.16 -1.77
CA ASP A 935 -13.31 -15.77 -0.59
C ASP A 935 -12.48 -16.97 -0.09
N GLY A 936 -11.44 -16.70 0.70
CA GLY A 936 -10.51 -17.75 1.10
C GLY A 936 -9.29 -17.23 1.81
N GLY A 937 -8.24 -18.03 1.78
CA GLY A 937 -6.96 -17.71 2.40
C GLY A 937 -6.14 -18.96 2.65
N LEU A 938 -5.45 -18.96 3.77
CA LEU A 938 -4.66 -20.05 4.32
C LEU A 938 -5.22 -20.43 5.70
N GLU A 939 -4.86 -21.60 6.22
CA GLU A 939 -5.31 -22.05 7.55
C GLU A 939 -4.89 -21.09 8.69
N GLY A 940 -3.82 -20.33 8.48
CA GLY A 940 -3.36 -19.31 9.44
C GLY A 940 -4.10 -17.96 9.33
N ILE A 941 -4.64 -17.63 8.15
CA ILE A 941 -5.36 -16.39 7.90
C ILE A 941 -6.28 -16.51 6.67
N ALA A 942 -7.55 -16.13 6.81
CA ALA A 942 -8.49 -16.03 5.71
C ALA A 942 -9.23 -14.70 5.72
N ILE A 943 -9.72 -14.27 4.55
CA ILE A 943 -10.40 -13.00 4.37
C ILE A 943 -11.76 -13.27 3.75
N ALA A 944 -12.82 -12.82 4.41
CA ALA A 944 -14.18 -12.82 3.89
C ALA A 944 -14.61 -11.39 3.50
N THR A 945 -15.62 -11.29 2.65
CA THR A 945 -16.27 -10.03 2.24
C THR A 945 -17.74 -10.00 2.70
N PRO A 946 -18.02 -9.88 4.03
CA PRO A 946 -19.37 -10.07 4.56
C PRO A 946 -20.41 -9.09 4.02
N LYS A 947 -19.99 -7.88 3.63
CA LYS A 947 -20.87 -6.85 3.08
C LYS A 947 -21.73 -7.38 1.93
N ARG A 948 -21.16 -8.24 1.09
CA ARG A 948 -21.85 -8.76 -0.09
C ARG A 948 -22.71 -10.00 0.20
N ASN A 949 -22.76 -10.46 1.45
CA ASN A 949 -23.68 -11.50 1.89
C ASN A 949 -25.07 -10.89 2.12
N ARG A 950 -26.01 -11.15 1.19
CA ARG A 950 -27.38 -10.61 1.22
C ARG A 950 -28.19 -11.02 2.45
N ARG A 951 -27.79 -12.10 3.15
CA ARG A 951 -28.37 -12.50 4.44
C ARG A 951 -28.11 -11.50 5.57
N ILE A 952 -27.14 -10.59 5.38
CA ILE A 952 -26.84 -9.50 6.32
C ILE A 952 -27.64 -8.25 5.91
N PRO A 953 -28.62 -7.80 6.72
CA PRO A 953 -29.42 -6.61 6.44
C PRO A 953 -28.57 -5.37 6.16
N LYS A 954 -28.97 -4.57 5.15
CA LYS A 954 -28.23 -3.36 4.69
C LYS A 954 -27.86 -2.43 5.84
N ASP A 955 -28.78 -2.20 6.75
CA ASP A 955 -28.58 -1.32 7.91
C ASP A 955 -27.52 -1.82 8.91
N LEU A 956 -27.30 -3.13 9.04
CA LEU A 956 -26.27 -3.69 9.94
C LEU A 956 -24.85 -3.54 9.35
N ARG A 957 -24.74 -3.38 8.03
CA ARG A 957 -23.46 -3.23 7.32
C ARG A 957 -22.69 -1.97 7.73
N TRP A 958 -23.38 -0.97 8.27
CA TRP A 958 -22.78 0.25 8.80
C TRP A 958 -21.99 0.04 10.11
N LEU A 959 -22.09 -1.12 10.75
CA LEU A 959 -21.34 -1.49 11.96
C LEU A 959 -21.45 -0.49 13.12
N ARG A 960 -22.68 -0.02 13.38
CA ARG A 960 -23.00 0.78 14.57
C ARG A 960 -22.66 0.01 15.84
N ALA A 961 -22.26 0.72 16.89
CA ALA A 961 -21.87 0.05 18.15
C ALA A 961 -23.06 -0.67 18.82
N SER A 962 -24.29 -0.20 18.59
CA SER A 962 -25.53 -0.86 19.03
C SER A 962 -25.86 -2.14 18.26
N ASP A 963 -25.52 -2.19 16.97
CA ASP A 963 -25.82 -3.32 16.07
C ASP A 963 -24.81 -4.47 16.19
N PHE A 964 -23.65 -4.24 16.81
CA PHE A 964 -22.53 -5.16 16.78
C PHE A 964 -22.82 -6.53 17.42
N LEU A 965 -23.61 -6.54 18.51
CA LEU A 965 -24.01 -7.79 19.18
C LEU A 965 -24.95 -8.62 18.31
N GLU A 966 -25.92 -7.98 17.64
CA GLU A 966 -26.82 -8.64 16.70
C GLU A 966 -26.04 -9.30 15.57
N LEU A 967 -25.07 -8.56 15.01
CA LEU A 967 -24.21 -9.08 13.97
C LEU A 967 -23.40 -10.29 14.46
N GLY A 968 -22.87 -10.25 15.69
CA GLY A 968 -22.15 -11.38 16.27
C GLY A 968 -23.02 -12.66 16.34
N HIS A 969 -24.28 -12.54 16.75
CA HIS A 969 -25.19 -13.69 16.76
C HIS A 969 -25.48 -14.22 15.34
N ARG A 970 -25.72 -13.34 14.35
CA ARG A 970 -25.93 -13.76 12.95
C ARG A 970 -24.70 -14.46 12.38
N LEU A 971 -23.51 -13.95 12.65
CA LEU A 971 -22.25 -14.56 12.21
C LEU A 971 -22.04 -15.94 12.87
N ALA A 972 -22.40 -16.10 14.14
CA ALA A 972 -22.33 -17.40 14.82
C ALA A 972 -23.24 -18.46 14.18
N GLU A 973 -24.45 -18.08 13.74
CA GLU A 973 -25.33 -18.98 13.00
C GLU A 973 -24.73 -19.41 11.66
N TYR A 974 -24.09 -18.49 10.94
CA TYR A 974 -23.37 -18.83 9.72
C TYR A 974 -22.25 -19.82 10.01
N ILE A 975 -21.40 -19.54 11.01
CA ILE A 975 -20.33 -20.47 11.43
C ILE A 975 -20.89 -21.85 11.74
N ASN A 976 -22.03 -21.92 12.45
CA ASN A 976 -22.68 -23.19 12.81
C ASN A 976 -23.31 -23.93 11.63
N ALA A 977 -23.71 -23.22 10.58
CA ALA A 977 -24.28 -23.83 9.37
C ALA A 977 -23.22 -24.52 8.49
N GLY A 978 -21.93 -24.23 8.68
CA GLY A 978 -20.85 -24.86 7.93
C GLY A 978 -20.55 -26.30 8.39
N ASP A 979 -19.79 -27.05 7.60
CA ASP A 979 -19.50 -28.47 7.86
C ASP A 979 -18.46 -28.72 8.96
N SER A 980 -17.99 -27.67 9.65
CA SER A 980 -17.06 -27.81 10.77
C SER A 980 -17.67 -28.61 11.93
N HIS A 981 -16.89 -29.52 12.50
CA HIS A 981 -17.22 -30.28 13.71
C HIS A 981 -17.18 -29.41 14.99
N TRP A 982 -16.62 -28.19 14.89
CA TRP A 982 -16.64 -27.17 15.92
C TRP A 982 -17.83 -26.22 15.73
N LYS A 983 -18.73 -26.18 16.72
CA LYS A 983 -19.92 -25.31 16.70
C LYS A 983 -19.83 -24.25 17.79
N VAL A 984 -20.21 -23.02 17.47
CA VAL A 984 -20.42 -21.93 18.43
C VAL A 984 -21.61 -22.29 19.33
N THR A 985 -21.32 -22.58 20.60
CA THR A 985 -22.33 -22.92 21.62
C THR A 985 -22.64 -21.75 22.55
N SER A 986 -21.76 -20.73 22.59
CA SER A 986 -22.00 -19.52 23.36
C SER A 986 -21.50 -18.28 22.62
N VAL A 987 -22.31 -17.22 22.65
CA VAL A 987 -21.98 -15.87 22.16
C VAL A 987 -22.15 -14.92 23.33
N ARG A 988 -21.09 -14.24 23.76
CA ARG A 988 -21.12 -13.35 24.91
C ARG A 988 -20.41 -12.04 24.63
N ALA A 989 -21.02 -10.92 24.99
CA ALA A 989 -20.30 -9.66 25.06
C ALA A 989 -19.24 -9.73 26.17
N VAL A 990 -18.06 -9.15 25.92
CA VAL A 990 -17.02 -9.05 26.96
C VAL A 990 -17.22 -7.76 27.75
N LYS A 991 -17.16 -7.86 29.08
CA LYS A 991 -17.27 -6.69 29.97
C LYS A 991 -16.08 -5.76 29.76
N PRO A 992 -16.30 -4.49 29.37
CA PRO A 992 -15.22 -3.52 29.24
C PRO A 992 -14.69 -3.13 30.62
N ASP A 993 -13.37 -3.12 30.78
CA ASP A 993 -12.72 -2.52 31.95
C ASP A 993 -12.73 -1.00 31.80
N ILE A 994 -13.50 -0.28 32.62
CA ILE A 994 -13.67 1.16 32.54
C ILE A 994 -12.74 1.81 33.55
N SER A 995 -11.71 2.52 33.06
CA SER A 995 -10.86 3.32 33.93
C SER A 995 -11.68 4.49 34.52
N GLY A 996 -11.50 4.76 35.82
CA GLY A 996 -12.28 5.79 36.55
C GLY A 996 -12.18 7.23 36.01
N ALA A 997 -11.33 7.48 35.01
CA ALA A 997 -11.19 8.78 34.35
C ALA A 997 -12.18 9.01 33.20
N GLN A 998 -12.82 7.96 32.65
CA GLN A 998 -13.76 8.11 31.53
C GLN A 998 -15.20 8.37 32.03
N LYS A 999 -15.73 9.56 31.69
CA LYS A 999 -17.13 9.94 31.96
C LYS A 999 -18.06 9.24 30.97
N LEU A 1000 -18.56 8.06 31.32
CA LEU A 1000 -19.63 7.41 30.57
C LEU A 1000 -20.98 8.10 30.84
N PRO A 1001 -21.91 8.15 29.85
CA PRO A 1001 -23.28 8.59 30.12
C PRO A 1001 -23.93 7.66 31.15
N PRO A 1002 -24.67 8.17 32.15
CA PRO A 1002 -25.33 7.33 33.15
C PRO A 1002 -26.45 6.51 32.49
N ILE A 1003 -26.16 5.25 32.18
CA ILE A 1003 -27.13 4.27 31.63
C ILE A 1003 -28.35 4.16 32.55
N ALA A 1004 -28.12 4.24 33.86
CA ALA A 1004 -29.11 4.21 34.91
C ALA A 1004 -30.22 5.27 34.81
N ALA A 1005 -29.92 6.46 34.27
CA ALA A 1005 -30.89 7.55 34.18
C ALA A 1005 -32.03 7.26 33.18
N HIS A 1006 -31.86 6.22 32.35
CA HIS A 1006 -32.77 5.86 31.26
C HIS A 1006 -33.21 4.38 31.30
N ALA A 1007 -33.02 3.71 32.45
CA ALA A 1007 -33.37 2.30 32.65
C ALA A 1007 -34.72 2.12 33.36
N TYR A 1008 -35.55 1.24 32.80
CA TYR A 1008 -36.94 1.01 33.20
C TYR A 1008 -37.19 -0.47 33.42
N ARG A 1009 -37.52 -0.88 34.64
CA ARG A 1009 -37.78 -2.29 34.96
C ARG A 1009 -39.24 -2.67 34.75
N MET A 1010 -39.46 -3.86 34.19
CA MET A 1010 -40.77 -4.47 33.94
C MET A 1010 -40.74 -5.91 34.44
N ASN A 1011 -41.73 -6.34 35.21
CA ASN A 1011 -41.89 -7.73 35.65
C ASN A 1011 -43.20 -8.29 35.09
N PHE A 1012 -43.17 -9.56 34.68
CA PHE A 1012 -44.28 -10.23 34.04
C PHE A 1012 -44.65 -11.50 34.82
N LEU A 1013 -45.95 -11.68 35.08
CA LEU A 1013 -46.53 -12.83 35.76
C LEU A 1013 -47.48 -13.57 34.82
N ARG A 1014 -47.28 -14.88 34.62
CA ARG A 1014 -48.11 -15.66 33.71
C ARG A 1014 -49.57 -15.69 34.16
N SER A 1015 -50.50 -15.44 33.24
CA SER A 1015 -51.94 -15.52 33.47
C SER A 1015 -52.41 -16.99 33.55
N LYS A 1016 -53.69 -17.21 33.85
CA LYS A 1016 -54.27 -18.57 33.82
C LYS A 1016 -54.39 -19.14 32.40
N GLU A 1017 -54.36 -18.28 31.39
CA GLU A 1017 -54.50 -18.62 29.97
C GLU A 1017 -53.14 -18.71 29.25
N GLY A 1018 -52.04 -18.34 29.91
CA GLY A 1018 -50.69 -18.40 29.35
C GLY A 1018 -50.10 -19.81 29.28
N ASP A 1019 -49.16 -20.02 28.35
CA ASP A 1019 -48.56 -21.33 28.08
C ASP A 1019 -47.83 -21.92 29.33
N PRO A 1020 -48.24 -23.11 29.82
CA PRO A 1020 -47.58 -23.83 30.90
C PRO A 1020 -46.07 -24.08 30.69
N SER A 1021 -45.62 -24.17 29.44
CA SER A 1021 -44.23 -24.42 29.05
C SER A 1021 -43.28 -23.24 29.37
N HIS A 1022 -43.81 -22.02 29.38
CA HIS A 1022 -43.07 -20.80 29.70
C HIS A 1022 -42.91 -20.58 31.23
N PRO A 1023 -41.99 -19.73 31.72
CA PRO A 1023 -41.83 -19.52 33.15
C PRO A 1023 -43.03 -18.80 33.77
N LYS A 1024 -43.29 -19.11 35.06
CA LYS A 1024 -44.31 -18.43 35.87
C LYS A 1024 -44.09 -16.92 35.95
N THR A 1025 -42.84 -16.49 35.99
CA THR A 1025 -42.44 -15.07 35.97
C THR A 1025 -41.18 -14.87 35.14
N PHE A 1026 -41.10 -13.72 34.48
CA PHE A 1026 -39.86 -13.21 33.87
C PHE A 1026 -39.77 -11.70 34.02
N ASN A 1027 -38.57 -11.14 33.99
CA ASN A 1027 -38.32 -9.71 34.16
C ASN A 1027 -37.56 -9.13 32.98
N ALA A 1028 -37.83 -7.87 32.64
CA ALA A 1028 -37.14 -7.15 31.59
C ALA A 1028 -36.68 -5.76 32.07
N VAL A 1029 -35.61 -5.25 31.48
CA VAL A 1029 -35.20 -3.84 31.61
C VAL A 1029 -35.20 -3.21 30.24
N ALA A 1030 -35.86 -2.06 30.11
CA ALA A 1030 -35.79 -1.24 28.92
C ALA A 1030 -34.83 -0.07 29.11
N ILE A 1031 -34.00 0.19 28.11
CA ILE A 1031 -33.02 1.27 28.08
C ILE A 1031 -33.24 2.11 26.83
N MET A 1032 -33.31 3.42 27.01
CA MET A 1032 -33.32 4.36 25.90
C MET A 1032 -31.90 4.78 25.52
N ALA A 1033 -31.57 4.69 24.23
CA ALA A 1033 -30.33 5.22 23.69
C ALA A 1033 -30.31 6.76 23.83
N PRO A 1034 -29.24 7.37 24.39
CA PRO A 1034 -29.13 8.82 24.39
C PRO A 1034 -28.92 9.36 22.98
N PHE A 1035 -29.36 10.60 22.73
CA PHE A 1035 -29.21 11.26 21.43
C PHE A 1035 -27.74 11.64 21.19
N ILE A 1036 -27.17 11.19 20.06
CA ILE A 1036 -25.75 11.36 19.73
C ILE A 1036 -25.63 12.29 18.52
N ASP A 1037 -24.95 13.43 18.68
CA ASP A 1037 -24.51 14.24 17.55
C ASP A 1037 -23.30 13.57 16.88
N ARG A 1038 -23.53 13.02 15.68
CA ARG A 1038 -22.53 12.28 14.91
C ARG A 1038 -21.47 13.19 14.28
N LYS A 1039 -21.75 14.48 14.06
CA LYS A 1039 -20.78 15.43 13.48
C LYS A 1039 -19.71 15.82 14.52
N SER A 1040 -20.05 15.82 15.81
CA SER A 1040 -19.11 16.13 16.91
C SER A 1040 -18.34 14.93 17.47
N GLY A 1041 -18.57 13.71 16.96
CA GLY A 1041 -17.82 12.52 17.40
C GLY A 1041 -18.22 11.97 18.77
N ALA A 1042 -19.43 12.28 19.24
CA ALA A 1042 -19.92 11.84 20.54
C ALA A 1042 -19.94 10.29 20.71
N PHE A 1043 -19.69 9.83 21.94
CA PHE A 1043 -19.60 8.41 22.30
C PHE A 1043 -20.93 7.69 22.07
N GLU A 1044 -20.93 6.69 21.18
CA GLU A 1044 -22.08 5.81 20.95
C GLU A 1044 -22.07 4.67 21.97
N LEU A 1045 -23.16 4.51 22.73
CA LEU A 1045 -23.27 3.47 23.75
C LEU A 1045 -23.21 2.07 23.11
N PRO A 1046 -22.15 1.30 23.37
CA PRO A 1046 -22.00 -0.05 22.83
C PRO A 1046 -22.97 -1.01 23.52
N MET A 1047 -23.59 -1.93 22.76
CA MET A 1047 -24.52 -2.90 23.32
C MET A 1047 -23.87 -3.84 24.34
N SER A 1048 -22.58 -4.11 24.18
CA SER A 1048 -21.76 -4.90 25.11
C SER A 1048 -21.72 -4.28 26.51
N LEU A 1049 -21.44 -2.98 26.59
CA LEU A 1049 -21.44 -2.21 27.83
C LEU A 1049 -22.83 -2.24 28.48
N VAL A 1050 -23.87 -1.97 27.70
CA VAL A 1050 -25.25 -1.95 28.20
C VAL A 1050 -25.66 -3.33 28.74
N SER A 1051 -25.36 -4.41 28.00
CA SER A 1051 -25.72 -5.77 28.41
C SER A 1051 -25.03 -6.21 29.70
N GLU A 1052 -23.74 -5.85 29.87
CA GLU A 1052 -22.97 -6.23 31.07
C GLU A 1052 -23.30 -5.37 32.29
N GLU A 1053 -23.68 -4.10 32.12
CA GLU A 1053 -24.12 -3.24 33.23
C GLU A 1053 -25.48 -3.69 33.80
N VAL A 1054 -26.34 -4.26 32.96
CA VAL A 1054 -27.67 -4.71 33.38
C VAL A 1054 -27.64 -6.16 33.89
N ARG A 1055 -26.67 -6.97 33.49
CA ARG A 1055 -26.54 -8.38 33.90
C ARG A 1055 -26.56 -8.61 35.43
N PRO A 1056 -25.91 -7.79 36.28
CA PRO A 1056 -25.99 -7.92 37.75
C PRO A 1056 -27.41 -7.88 38.32
N LEU A 1057 -28.36 -7.27 37.61
CA LEU A 1057 -29.77 -7.16 38.03
C LEU A 1057 -30.56 -8.46 37.86
N LYS A 1058 -29.95 -9.52 37.30
CA LYS A 1058 -30.56 -10.85 37.10
C LYS A 1058 -31.89 -10.78 36.31
N ILE A 1059 -31.88 -10.02 35.23
CA ILE A 1059 -33.03 -9.84 34.34
C ILE A 1059 -33.07 -10.91 33.24
N ASP A 1060 -34.27 -11.18 32.71
CA ASP A 1060 -34.45 -12.12 31.61
C ASP A 1060 -34.27 -11.45 30.23
N TYR A 1061 -34.82 -10.24 30.03
CA TYR A 1061 -34.68 -9.50 28.76
C TYR A 1061 -34.15 -8.08 28.91
N LEU A 1062 -33.25 -7.68 28.01
CA LEU A 1062 -32.90 -6.29 27.75
C LEU A 1062 -33.66 -5.78 26.53
N ILE A 1063 -34.35 -4.65 26.67
CA ILE A 1063 -35.04 -3.96 25.58
C ILE A 1063 -34.33 -2.64 25.33
N TYR A 1064 -33.49 -2.58 24.31
CA TYR A 1064 -32.78 -1.37 23.93
C TYR A 1064 -33.55 -0.62 22.83
N MET A 1065 -33.83 0.66 23.06
CA MET A 1065 -34.63 1.49 22.16
C MET A 1065 -33.80 2.67 21.66
N ASP A 1066 -33.51 2.70 20.36
CA ASP A 1066 -32.97 3.89 19.70
C ASP A 1066 -34.09 4.68 18.97
N TRP A 1067 -33.75 5.76 18.29
CA TRP A 1067 -34.75 6.62 17.65
C TRP A 1067 -35.48 5.96 16.47
N LYS A 1068 -34.92 4.90 15.85
CA LYS A 1068 -35.43 4.17 14.68
C LYS A 1068 -35.79 2.70 15.00
N ARG A 1069 -35.08 2.04 15.91
CA ARG A 1069 -35.08 0.59 16.15
C ARG A 1069 -35.28 0.22 17.60
N ILE A 1070 -35.84 -0.98 17.80
CA ILE A 1070 -35.97 -1.65 19.09
C ILE A 1070 -35.27 -2.99 19.00
N GLN A 1071 -34.39 -3.26 19.96
CA GLN A 1071 -33.67 -4.51 20.11
C GLN A 1071 -34.09 -5.18 21.41
N VAL A 1072 -34.49 -6.45 21.33
CA VAL A 1072 -34.83 -7.30 22.47
C VAL A 1072 -33.78 -8.40 22.56
N ILE A 1073 -33.15 -8.55 23.72
CA ILE A 1073 -32.04 -9.50 23.93
C ILE A 1073 -32.38 -10.36 25.15
N ASN A 1074 -32.33 -11.68 25.00
CA ASN A 1074 -32.41 -12.61 26.13
C ASN A 1074 -31.05 -12.67 26.84
N LEU A 1075 -31.02 -12.27 28.12
CA LEU A 1075 -29.80 -12.23 28.93
C LEU A 1075 -29.71 -13.36 29.97
N SER A 1076 -30.81 -14.04 30.31
CA SER A 1076 -30.81 -15.04 31.39
C SER A 1076 -30.46 -16.46 30.94
N GLY A 1077 -30.42 -16.73 29.62
CA GLY A 1077 -30.04 -18.03 29.08
C GLY A 1077 -30.99 -19.17 29.45
N ARG A 1078 -32.21 -18.85 29.91
CA ARG A 1078 -33.25 -19.83 30.23
C ARG A 1078 -33.92 -20.31 28.94
N ASP A 1079 -33.90 -21.62 28.71
CA ASP A 1079 -34.44 -22.23 27.49
C ASP A 1079 -35.97 -22.22 27.40
N ASN A 1080 -36.66 -22.03 28.54
CA ASN A 1080 -38.12 -22.02 28.60
C ASN A 1080 -38.73 -20.62 28.44
N LEU A 1081 -37.93 -19.59 28.14
CA LEU A 1081 -38.42 -18.24 27.87
C LEU A 1081 -39.09 -18.13 26.49
N ILE A 1082 -39.94 -17.11 26.34
CA ILE A 1082 -40.50 -16.72 25.04
C ILE A 1082 -39.33 -16.40 24.09
N SER A 1083 -39.32 -16.99 22.90
CA SER A 1083 -38.27 -16.70 21.92
C SER A 1083 -38.31 -15.22 21.51
N CYS A 1084 -37.16 -14.58 21.34
CA CYS A 1084 -37.11 -13.22 20.83
C CYS A 1084 -37.72 -13.11 19.42
N ALA A 1085 -37.60 -14.15 18.61
CA ALA A 1085 -38.25 -14.24 17.30
C ALA A 1085 -39.78 -14.17 17.39
N ASP A 1086 -40.38 -14.79 18.41
CA ASP A 1086 -41.83 -14.78 18.63
C ASP A 1086 -42.27 -13.41 19.21
N ILE A 1087 -41.43 -12.79 20.05
CA ILE A 1087 -41.63 -11.38 20.47
C ILE A 1087 -41.67 -10.45 19.26
N ALA A 1088 -40.76 -10.61 18.29
CA ALA A 1088 -40.77 -9.84 17.04
C ALA A 1088 -42.06 -10.06 16.23
N LEU A 1089 -42.49 -11.32 16.12
CA LEU A 1089 -43.73 -11.71 15.45
C LEU A 1089 -44.95 -11.03 16.08
N ALA A 1090 -45.06 -11.07 17.40
CA ALA A 1090 -46.13 -10.39 18.14
C ALA A 1090 -46.12 -8.87 17.89
N MET A 1091 -44.93 -8.26 17.87
CA MET A 1091 -44.79 -6.81 17.74
C MET A 1091 -45.05 -6.31 16.31
N THR A 1092 -44.54 -7.01 15.31
CA THR A 1092 -44.49 -6.53 13.90
C THR A 1092 -45.35 -7.35 12.94
N GLY A 1093 -45.72 -8.58 13.31
CA GLY A 1093 -46.36 -9.54 12.42
C GLY A 1093 -45.40 -10.31 11.52
N GLU A 1094 -44.09 -10.11 11.66
CA GLU A 1094 -43.04 -10.86 10.96
C GLU A 1094 -42.17 -11.58 11.99
N LYS A 1095 -41.86 -12.85 11.74
CA LYS A 1095 -41.05 -13.66 12.66
C LYS A 1095 -39.58 -13.25 12.54
N GLY A 1096 -38.93 -12.98 13.68
CA GLY A 1096 -37.51 -12.64 13.70
C GLY A 1096 -36.61 -13.84 13.37
N ASP A 1097 -35.41 -13.56 12.85
CA ASP A 1097 -34.47 -14.61 12.42
C ASP A 1097 -33.72 -15.29 13.56
N LEU A 1098 -33.47 -14.57 14.67
CA LEU A 1098 -32.61 -15.01 15.77
C LEU A 1098 -33.42 -15.50 16.97
N LYS A 1099 -33.00 -16.62 17.57
CA LYS A 1099 -33.66 -17.21 18.75
C LYS A 1099 -33.54 -16.37 20.03
N HIS A 1100 -32.35 -15.79 20.26
CA HIS A 1100 -31.99 -15.11 21.52
C HIS A 1100 -31.94 -13.58 21.42
N MET A 1101 -32.22 -13.04 20.24
CA MET A 1101 -32.25 -11.61 19.99
C MET A 1101 -33.30 -11.27 18.93
N ALA A 1102 -33.91 -10.10 19.00
CA ALA A 1102 -34.77 -9.58 17.96
C ALA A 1102 -34.49 -8.10 17.75
N SER A 1103 -34.60 -7.64 16.51
CA SER A 1103 -34.33 -6.26 16.11
C SER A 1103 -35.35 -5.87 15.07
N PHE A 1104 -36.12 -4.82 15.32
CA PHE A 1104 -37.15 -4.36 14.40
C PHE A 1104 -37.26 -2.84 14.38
N GLU A 1105 -37.67 -2.31 13.24
CA GLU A 1105 -37.95 -0.88 13.11
C GLU A 1105 -39.22 -0.51 13.88
N ARG A 1106 -39.20 0.64 14.52
CA ARG A 1106 -40.38 1.14 15.25
C ARG A 1106 -41.59 1.30 14.31
N ALA A 1107 -41.35 1.73 13.08
CA ALA A 1107 -42.40 1.89 12.06
C ALA A 1107 -43.08 0.56 11.68
N ALA A 1108 -42.42 -0.59 11.92
CA ALA A 1108 -42.98 -1.90 11.65
C ALA A 1108 -43.91 -2.41 12.76
N ILE A 1109 -44.02 -1.71 13.89
CA ILE A 1109 -44.86 -2.17 15.02
C ILE A 1109 -46.34 -2.01 14.67
N LYS A 1110 -47.05 -3.15 14.57
CA LYS A 1110 -48.49 -3.17 14.27
C LYS A 1110 -49.29 -2.49 15.39
N GLY A 1111 -50.18 -1.58 15.00
CA GLY A 1111 -51.07 -0.88 15.93
C GLY A 1111 -50.36 0.17 16.79
N LEU A 1112 -49.16 0.62 16.41
CA LEU A 1112 -48.46 1.71 17.09
C LEU A 1112 -49.23 3.03 16.95
N PRO A 1113 -49.63 3.69 18.05
CA PRO A 1113 -50.29 4.99 17.97
C PRO A 1113 -49.43 6.07 17.27
N PRO A 1114 -50.00 6.95 16.41
CA PRO A 1114 -49.26 7.99 15.69
C PRO A 1114 -48.47 8.95 16.59
N GLU A 1115 -48.90 9.10 17.85
CA GLU A 1115 -48.20 9.91 18.84
C GLU A 1115 -46.79 9.41 19.20
N PHE A 1116 -46.42 8.17 18.82
CA PHE A 1116 -45.11 7.55 19.03
C PHE A 1116 -44.19 7.57 17.80
N ASP A 1117 -44.57 8.25 16.71
CA ASP A 1117 -43.72 8.49 15.54
C ASP A 1117 -42.41 9.24 15.88
N LYS A 1118 -42.34 9.88 17.06
CA LYS A 1118 -41.11 10.45 17.63
C LYS A 1118 -41.07 10.16 19.13
N LEU A 1119 -40.18 9.25 19.57
CA LEU A 1119 -39.94 8.96 20.99
C LEU A 1119 -39.09 10.08 21.62
N TYR A 1120 -39.69 10.83 22.53
CA TYR A 1120 -39.00 11.73 23.46
C TYR A 1120 -39.04 11.12 24.87
N ASP A 1121 -38.16 11.52 25.80
CA ASP A 1121 -38.17 11.04 27.20
C ASP A 1121 -39.57 11.07 27.86
N SER A 1122 -40.37 12.10 27.59
CA SER A 1122 -41.73 12.23 28.14
C SER A 1122 -42.77 11.25 27.56
N LYS A 1123 -42.46 10.58 26.44
CA LYS A 1123 -43.33 9.59 25.76
C LYS A 1123 -42.83 8.14 25.90
N ALA A 1124 -41.59 7.95 26.35
CA ALA A 1124 -40.96 6.64 26.53
C ALA A 1124 -41.75 5.72 27.48
N ILE A 1125 -42.21 6.26 28.61
CA ILE A 1125 -43.01 5.52 29.60
C ILE A 1125 -44.33 5.04 29.00
N LYS A 1126 -45.00 5.88 28.20
CA LYS A 1126 -46.24 5.51 27.51
C LYS A 1126 -46.00 4.43 26.44
N PHE A 1127 -44.89 4.53 25.72
CA PHE A 1127 -44.47 3.53 24.75
C PHE A 1127 -44.17 2.17 25.43
N LEU A 1128 -43.43 2.17 26.54
CA LEU A 1128 -43.13 0.96 27.30
C LEU A 1128 -44.37 0.30 27.88
N LYS A 1129 -45.35 1.10 28.32
CA LYS A 1129 -46.66 0.57 28.71
C LYS A 1129 -47.35 -0.14 27.55
N PHE A 1130 -47.43 0.50 26.38
CA PHE A 1130 -47.99 -0.13 25.18
C PHE A 1130 -47.26 -1.43 24.82
N PHE A 1131 -45.92 -1.43 24.88
CA PHE A 1131 -45.09 -2.60 24.62
C PHE A 1131 -45.39 -3.74 25.59
N ALA A 1132 -45.47 -3.44 26.89
CA ALA A 1132 -45.76 -4.42 27.94
C ALA A 1132 -47.20 -4.96 27.86
N ASP A 1133 -48.20 -4.10 27.60
CA ASP A 1133 -49.61 -4.48 27.43
C ASP A 1133 -49.76 -5.42 26.22
N LYS A 1134 -49.07 -5.13 25.12
CA LYS A 1134 -49.10 -5.95 23.90
C LYS A 1134 -48.49 -7.33 24.12
N LEU A 1135 -47.33 -7.42 24.77
CA LEU A 1135 -46.71 -8.72 25.12
C LEU A 1135 -47.56 -9.51 26.12
N SER A 1136 -48.15 -8.81 27.09
CA SER A 1136 -49.05 -9.41 28.08
C SER A 1136 -50.27 -10.06 27.42
N GLY A 1137 -50.90 -9.35 26.47
CA GLY A 1137 -52.04 -9.86 25.71
C GLY A 1137 -51.70 -11.06 24.82
N GLU A 1138 -50.60 -10.99 24.07
CA GLU A 1138 -50.27 -12.04 23.09
C GLU A 1138 -49.82 -13.35 23.74
N PHE A 1139 -49.03 -13.28 24.82
CA PHE A 1139 -48.41 -14.47 25.44
C PHE A 1139 -49.09 -14.90 26.75
N GLY A 1140 -50.19 -14.27 27.14
CA GLY A 1140 -50.92 -14.61 28.36
C GLY A 1140 -50.15 -14.29 29.64
N TYR A 1141 -49.67 -13.05 29.77
CA TYR A 1141 -49.00 -12.52 30.96
C TYR A 1141 -49.73 -11.30 31.51
N TYR A 1142 -49.41 -10.93 32.75
CA TYR A 1142 -49.73 -9.64 33.36
C TYR A 1142 -48.41 -8.91 33.65
N SER A 1143 -48.24 -7.69 33.16
CA SER A 1143 -47.12 -6.83 33.53
C SER A 1143 -47.43 -6.02 34.79
N ASP A 1144 -46.47 -5.87 35.69
CA ASP A 1144 -46.60 -5.03 36.89
C ASP A 1144 -46.43 -3.53 36.57
N TRP A 1145 -47.48 -2.91 36.06
CA TRP A 1145 -47.51 -1.45 35.92
C TRP A 1145 -47.90 -0.79 37.26
N PRO A 1146 -47.21 0.28 37.73
CA PRO A 1146 -46.27 1.13 37.00
C PRO A 1146 -44.81 0.66 37.00
N VAL A 1147 -44.15 0.85 35.85
CA VAL A 1147 -42.68 0.79 35.72
C VAL A 1147 -42.03 1.72 36.74
N SER A 1148 -41.18 1.16 37.60
CA SER A 1148 -40.31 1.95 38.47
C SER A 1148 -39.00 2.26 37.73
N ALA A 1149 -38.53 3.51 37.82
CA ALA A 1149 -37.15 3.82 37.48
C ALA A 1149 -36.25 3.03 38.45
N ASP A 1150 -35.30 2.27 37.92
CA ASP A 1150 -34.53 1.34 38.74
C ASP A 1150 -33.58 2.12 39.67
N LYS A 1151 -33.91 2.13 40.97
CA LYS A 1151 -33.16 2.87 41.98
C LYS A 1151 -31.77 2.27 42.25
N GLU A 1152 -31.58 0.96 42.02
CA GLU A 1152 -30.29 0.29 42.24
C GLU A 1152 -29.26 0.69 41.18
N LEU A 1153 -29.69 0.84 39.92
CA LEU A 1153 -28.88 1.44 38.86
C LEU A 1153 -28.60 2.94 39.13
N SER A 1154 -29.59 3.68 39.65
CA SER A 1154 -29.50 5.14 39.86
C SER A 1154 -28.50 5.59 40.95
N ALA A 1155 -28.03 4.67 41.80
CA ALA A 1155 -27.10 4.97 42.90
C ALA A 1155 -25.65 5.23 42.44
N ALA A 1156 -25.32 4.94 41.18
CA ALA A 1156 -24.00 5.19 40.59
C ALA A 1156 -23.91 6.60 39.99
N THR A 1157 -23.55 7.58 40.83
CA THR A 1157 -23.09 8.96 40.54
C THR A 1157 -24.00 9.86 39.67
N PRO A 1158 -24.58 10.95 40.21
CA PRO A 1158 -25.34 11.90 39.41
C PRO A 1158 -24.40 12.87 38.66
N TYR A 1159 -24.52 12.93 37.33
CA TYR A 1159 -24.05 14.07 36.54
C TYR A 1159 -25.26 14.90 36.11
N PRO A 1160 -25.28 16.23 36.31
CA PRO A 1160 -26.40 17.07 35.91
C PRO A 1160 -26.23 17.44 34.43
N LEU A 1161 -26.81 16.68 33.52
CA LEU A 1161 -27.13 17.23 32.19
C LEU A 1161 -28.50 17.89 32.31
N SER A 1162 -28.52 19.23 32.26
CA SER A 1162 -29.77 19.97 32.30
C SER A 1162 -30.60 19.63 31.06
N VAL A 1163 -31.92 19.45 31.24
CA VAL A 1163 -32.90 19.24 30.15
C VAL A 1163 -32.81 20.35 29.07
N LYS A 1164 -32.20 21.49 29.42
CA LYS A 1164 -31.99 22.65 28.55
C LYS A 1164 -30.92 22.40 27.48
N ASP A 1165 -29.84 21.70 27.82
CA ASP A 1165 -28.72 21.41 26.91
C ASP A 1165 -29.07 20.33 25.90
N PHE A 1166 -29.88 19.34 26.31
CA PHE A 1166 -30.41 18.32 25.42
C PHE A 1166 -31.35 18.89 24.35
N LYS A 1167 -32.27 19.79 24.75
CA LYS A 1167 -33.17 20.49 23.81
C LYS A 1167 -32.41 21.39 22.83
N SER A 1168 -31.31 22.00 23.26
CA SER A 1168 -30.45 22.85 22.43
C SER A 1168 -29.72 22.04 21.35
N ASN A 1169 -29.09 20.93 21.73
CA ASN A 1169 -28.39 20.05 20.80
C ASN A 1169 -29.35 19.36 19.83
N TYR A 1170 -30.54 18.98 20.29
CA TYR A 1170 -31.61 18.44 19.44
C TYR A 1170 -32.10 19.44 18.39
N ARG A 1171 -32.28 20.72 18.75
CA ARG A 1171 -32.71 21.77 17.79
C ARG A 1171 -31.65 22.10 16.76
N ARG A 1172 -30.35 22.10 17.12
CA ARG A 1172 -29.26 22.32 16.15
C ARG A 1172 -29.13 21.18 15.16
N ALA A 1173 -29.30 19.94 15.62
CA ALA A 1173 -29.26 18.76 14.77
C ALA A 1173 -30.49 18.60 13.86
N HIS A 1174 -31.65 19.17 14.21
CA HIS A 1174 -32.84 19.11 13.37
C HIS A 1174 -32.81 20.14 12.22
N ASN A 1175 -32.03 21.21 12.37
CA ASN A 1175 -31.89 22.28 11.38
C ASN A 1175 -30.67 22.11 10.45
N ALA A 1176 -29.94 21.00 10.54
CA ALA A 1176 -28.70 20.70 9.82
C ALA A 1176 -28.70 19.26 9.30
#